data_AF-A0AAV0T7Q3-F1
#
_entry.id   AF-A0AAV0T7Q3-F1
#
_cell.length_a   1.000
_cell.length_b   1.000
_cell.length_c   1.000
_cell.angle_alpha   90.00
_cell.angle_beta   90.00
_cell.angle_gamma   90.00
#
_symmetry.space_group_name_H-M   'P 1'
#
loop_
_entity.id
_entity.type
_entity.pdbx_description
1 polymer ?
#
loop_
_entity_poly.entity_id
_entity_poly.type
_entity_poly.pdbx_seq_one_letter_code
_entity_poly.pdbx_strand_id
1 'polypeptide(L)'
;MVDNNKNVLRYGQKVRLTTRSAYVDDNVLVIPEIGIGYYEKNGRHGVLSCVPPLGPKLQQLFTEDEFLVTLPTGQRCIQNQVHYGDPLVLVNQHDMVWNNKTGGITGYVGPRPRGVPGEMFVCFTKVPLNGGVQKKEKGNKVDKMTSSRSMSGSFSLSESPEFESGVVCFGDTNVAITVVESNRHSQMYNKRLSNFKKPTSHIIGGYICCDGKGTELRFTIWPAKPKIEQITMLNKLITPYRYGQKIALPLGLLESKANKTTSFCNASVNRDSDILQTKIFFKLSNGAEAVLPGTLLRQKMLAHVQPSEHNGKKSELIFELPLQNGPGVLMMQLTGVTPRKIVGKLAASNGKQSSAPKVNRGKVIFYRVSDSFRLVPVPMFALLYAVVTFYLWDALNTMEDGLHRELVVLVLVFLPVFYVVVKADHPFSALFRPPVLKPEVDNIDYESPPTSGTLKLIVTEYRFVPGFANANGSVRRTSQEARSSASGLTNEPSVTSLEATGSVPMRFILAEKGDQAKALERYNETTEWRRDEGIDSLLMKPNPHFKIIKDNYPHYYHKRGKNGEPVYYEKPGKINLKALKNAGLTLDDLMHNYLMITEFLWQVIEQDDNCKGISVLDVDGIGISDFAGEAVEYVRKAASISGKHYPERCAYIFVINVPSWFSMIWNTVKGMVDDVTREKVIIVRGKKKILEALSERIPIENIPVEYGGTSDGKSSEEDLLFNLMDYVNNDEGAPATNPIEEIIRKKPIKH
;
A
#
# COMPACT_ATOMS: atom_id res chain seq x y z
N MET A 1 -19.59 27.32 -28.50
CA MET A 1 -20.23 25.99 -28.36
C MET A 1 -19.24 25.12 -27.61
N VAL A 2 -19.44 24.97 -26.30
CA VAL A 2 -18.53 24.24 -25.39
C VAL A 2 -18.97 22.78 -25.37
N ASP A 3 -18.01 21.85 -25.48
CA ASP A 3 -18.20 20.40 -25.66
C ASP A 3 -19.12 19.76 -24.59
N ASN A 4 -20.41 19.61 -24.91
CA ASN A 4 -21.33 18.69 -24.22
C ASN A 4 -21.04 17.20 -24.52
N ASN A 5 -19.99 16.90 -25.30
CA ASN A 5 -19.72 15.58 -25.87
C ASN A 5 -18.88 14.64 -24.96
N LYS A 6 -18.40 15.09 -23.79
CA LYS A 6 -17.47 14.31 -22.96
C LYS A 6 -18.12 13.19 -22.12
N ASN A 7 -19.43 13.23 -21.90
CA ASN A 7 -20.15 12.24 -21.07
C ASN A 7 -20.98 11.23 -21.88
N VAL A 8 -20.97 11.32 -23.21
CA VAL A 8 -21.71 10.42 -24.08
C VAL A 8 -21.02 9.05 -24.13
N LEU A 9 -21.79 7.98 -23.92
CA LEU A 9 -21.34 6.61 -24.09
C LEU A 9 -21.17 6.29 -25.57
N ARG A 10 -20.02 5.71 -25.93
CA ARG A 10 -19.70 5.28 -27.30
C ARG A 10 -19.36 3.80 -27.36
N TYR A 11 -19.64 3.18 -28.50
CA TYR A 11 -19.20 1.81 -28.76
C TYR A 11 -17.68 1.68 -28.65
N GLY A 12 -17.24 0.59 -28.02
CA GLY A 12 -15.84 0.35 -27.67
C GLY A 12 -15.42 0.92 -26.31
N GLN A 13 -16.31 1.60 -25.59
CA GLN A 13 -16.06 2.02 -24.20
C GLN A 13 -16.57 0.99 -23.19
N LYS A 14 -15.93 0.98 -22.02
CA LYS A 14 -16.32 0.15 -20.89
C LYS A 14 -17.30 0.87 -19.97
N VAL A 15 -18.34 0.18 -19.54
CA VAL A 15 -19.31 0.63 -18.56
C VAL A 15 -19.27 -0.23 -17.31
N ARG A 16 -19.55 0.39 -16.17
CA ARG A 16 -19.84 -0.29 -14.91
C ARG A 16 -21.32 -0.06 -14.61
N LEU A 17 -22.05 -1.14 -14.34
CA LEU A 17 -23.49 -1.09 -14.10
C LEU A 17 -23.73 -1.25 -12.60
N THR A 18 -24.40 -0.28 -11.97
CA THR A 18 -24.83 -0.42 -10.57
C THR A 18 -26.35 -0.43 -10.50
N THR A 19 -26.89 -1.16 -9.52
CA THR A 19 -28.33 -1.21 -9.27
C THR A 19 -28.57 -1.59 -7.81
N ARG A 20 -29.76 -1.28 -7.29
CA ARG A 20 -30.17 -1.66 -5.93
C ARG A 20 -30.96 -2.95 -5.96
N SER A 21 -30.76 -3.77 -4.92
CA SER A 21 -31.58 -4.96 -4.74
C SER A 21 -32.97 -4.59 -4.24
N ALA A 22 -34.01 -5.24 -4.79
CA ALA A 22 -35.38 -5.11 -4.30
C ALA A 22 -35.63 -5.88 -2.99
N TYR A 23 -34.62 -6.59 -2.48
CA TYR A 23 -34.69 -7.45 -1.29
C TYR A 23 -33.87 -6.91 -0.11
N VAL A 24 -33.43 -5.66 -0.18
CA VAL A 24 -32.67 -4.96 0.87
C VAL A 24 -33.37 -3.64 1.18
N ASP A 25 -33.58 -3.34 2.47
CA ASP A 25 -34.38 -2.20 2.92
C ASP A 25 -33.71 -0.84 2.64
N ASP A 26 -34.56 0.17 2.38
CA ASP A 26 -34.20 1.52 1.92
C ASP A 26 -33.53 2.44 2.95
N ASN A 27 -33.27 1.97 4.18
CA ASN A 27 -32.76 2.80 5.29
C ASN A 27 -31.30 3.28 5.13
N VAL A 28 -30.69 3.11 3.96
CA VAL A 28 -29.35 3.56 3.65
C VAL A 28 -29.36 4.31 2.31
N LEU A 29 -29.36 5.64 2.38
CA LEU A 29 -29.17 6.58 1.25
C LEU A 29 -27.75 6.50 0.64
N VAL A 30 -27.14 5.32 0.57
CA VAL A 30 -25.81 5.11 -0.01
C VAL A 30 -25.99 4.57 -1.42
N ILE A 31 -25.56 5.34 -2.42
CA ILE A 31 -25.41 4.87 -3.81
C ILE A 31 -24.65 3.54 -3.74
N PRO A 32 -25.12 2.44 -4.37
CA PRO A 32 -24.39 1.18 -4.31
C PRO A 32 -22.96 1.38 -4.84
N GLU A 33 -21.98 1.32 -3.93
CA GLU A 33 -20.54 1.49 -4.22
C GLU A 33 -20.01 0.35 -5.10
N ILE A 34 -20.69 -0.80 -5.06
CA ILE A 34 -20.34 -2.03 -5.76
C ILE A 34 -21.32 -2.24 -6.93
N GLY A 35 -20.78 -2.37 -8.14
CA GLY A 35 -21.52 -2.74 -9.35
C GLY A 35 -21.99 -4.18 -9.37
N ILE A 36 -22.80 -4.52 -10.37
CA ILE A 36 -23.19 -5.90 -10.60
C ILE A 36 -21.98 -6.73 -11.05
N GLY A 37 -22.10 -8.03 -10.90
CA GLY A 37 -21.04 -8.95 -11.26
C GLY A 37 -21.54 -10.37 -11.22
N TYR A 38 -20.61 -11.31 -11.18
CA TYR A 38 -20.93 -12.73 -11.12
C TYR A 38 -20.41 -13.39 -9.85
N TYR A 39 -21.10 -14.46 -9.49
CA TYR A 39 -20.79 -15.33 -8.39
C TYR A 39 -20.54 -16.74 -8.93
N GLU A 40 -19.40 -17.31 -8.58
CA GLU A 40 -19.04 -18.67 -8.93
C GLU A 40 -19.46 -19.64 -7.81
N LYS A 41 -20.43 -20.50 -8.09
CA LYS A 41 -20.89 -21.53 -7.16
C LYS A 41 -20.24 -22.86 -7.50
N ASN A 42 -19.59 -23.50 -6.54
CA ASN A 42 -19.24 -24.92 -6.64
C ASN A 42 -20.53 -25.75 -6.72
N GLY A 43 -20.89 -26.25 -7.91
CA GLY A 43 -22.06 -27.10 -8.12
C GLY A 43 -22.68 -27.05 -9.52
N ARG A 44 -23.81 -27.76 -9.69
CA ARG A 44 -24.47 -28.01 -11.00
C ARG A 44 -24.93 -26.77 -11.76
N HIS A 45 -25.02 -25.61 -11.10
CA HIS A 45 -25.64 -24.40 -11.65
C HIS A 45 -24.66 -23.40 -12.29
N GLY A 46 -23.34 -23.63 -12.15
CA GLY A 46 -22.30 -22.81 -12.76
C GLY A 46 -22.23 -21.37 -12.24
N VAL A 47 -21.62 -20.49 -13.05
CA VAL A 47 -21.42 -19.06 -12.78
C VAL A 47 -22.67 -18.25 -13.14
N LEU A 48 -23.18 -17.44 -12.19
CA LEU A 48 -24.40 -16.64 -12.36
C LEU A 48 -24.16 -15.18 -11.99
N SER A 49 -24.80 -14.26 -12.71
CA SER A 49 -24.80 -12.83 -12.41
C SER A 49 -25.78 -12.52 -11.27
N CYS A 50 -25.34 -11.66 -10.35
CA CYS A 50 -26.08 -11.31 -9.14
C CYS A 50 -26.04 -9.82 -8.82
N VAL A 51 -26.96 -9.40 -7.96
CA VAL A 51 -27.06 -8.03 -7.47
C VAL A 51 -26.54 -8.00 -6.03
N PRO A 52 -25.53 -7.18 -5.71
CA PRO A 52 -25.06 -7.00 -4.34
C PRO A 52 -26.17 -6.48 -3.39
N PRO A 53 -26.05 -6.70 -2.07
CA PRO A 53 -24.97 -7.39 -1.37
C PRO A 53 -25.10 -8.92 -1.41
N LEU A 54 -23.99 -9.65 -1.38
CA LEU A 54 -24.04 -11.13 -1.34
C LEU A 54 -24.13 -11.71 0.07
N GLY A 55 -23.69 -10.94 1.08
CA GLY A 55 -23.58 -11.37 2.48
C GLY A 55 -22.15 -11.74 2.88
N PRO A 56 -21.81 -11.70 4.19
CA PRO A 56 -20.43 -11.71 4.67
C PRO A 56 -19.63 -12.97 4.31
N LYS A 57 -20.29 -14.12 4.19
CA LYS A 57 -19.63 -15.39 3.84
C LYS A 57 -19.35 -15.56 2.34
N LEU A 58 -20.10 -14.85 1.49
CA LEU A 58 -20.08 -15.03 0.03
C LEU A 58 -19.42 -13.88 -0.72
N GLN A 59 -19.13 -12.76 -0.03
CA GLN A 59 -18.54 -11.57 -0.63
C GLN A 59 -17.17 -11.85 -1.27
N GLN A 60 -16.37 -12.77 -0.71
CA GLN A 60 -15.07 -13.17 -1.25
C GLN A 60 -15.15 -13.95 -2.57
N LEU A 61 -16.32 -14.46 -2.94
CA LEU A 61 -16.57 -15.23 -4.17
C LEU A 61 -17.23 -14.38 -5.26
N PHE A 62 -17.39 -13.08 -5.01
CA PHE A 62 -18.01 -12.15 -5.93
C PHE A 62 -16.94 -11.41 -6.74
N THR A 63 -17.17 -11.34 -8.05
CA THR A 63 -16.35 -10.55 -8.96
C THR A 63 -17.24 -9.49 -9.62
N GLU A 64 -16.96 -8.20 -9.34
CA GLU A 64 -17.60 -7.07 -10.04
C GLU A 64 -17.21 -7.11 -11.53
N ASP A 65 -18.19 -6.94 -12.43
CA ASP A 65 -17.96 -6.92 -13.88
C ASP A 65 -17.84 -5.47 -14.40
N GLU A 66 -16.86 -5.25 -15.28
CA GLU A 66 -16.82 -4.14 -16.22
C GLU A 66 -17.15 -4.64 -17.63
N PHE A 67 -18.09 -3.98 -18.31
CA PHE A 67 -18.60 -4.42 -19.60
C PHE A 67 -18.14 -3.50 -20.73
N LEU A 68 -17.40 -4.02 -21.69
CA LEU A 68 -17.17 -3.39 -22.98
C LEU A 68 -18.48 -3.40 -23.79
N VAL A 69 -18.93 -2.21 -24.20
CA VAL A 69 -20.13 -2.03 -25.02
C VAL A 69 -19.77 -2.19 -26.49
N THR A 70 -20.35 -3.20 -27.14
CA THR A 70 -20.03 -3.56 -28.53
C THR A 70 -21.30 -3.75 -29.36
N LEU A 71 -21.16 -3.72 -30.68
CA LEU A 71 -22.25 -4.05 -31.60
C LEU A 71 -22.49 -5.57 -31.66
N PRO A 72 -23.73 -6.03 -31.89
CA PRO A 72 -24.07 -7.44 -32.07
C PRO A 72 -23.22 -8.16 -33.13
N THR A 73 -22.94 -7.48 -34.24
CA THR A 73 -22.16 -7.98 -35.39
C THR A 73 -20.70 -8.26 -35.06
N GLY A 74 -20.20 -7.86 -33.88
CA GLY A 74 -18.81 -8.04 -33.47
C GLY A 74 -17.81 -7.12 -34.16
N GLN A 75 -18.26 -6.24 -35.08
CA GLN A 75 -17.41 -5.20 -35.65
C GLN A 75 -17.04 -4.18 -34.57
N ARG A 76 -15.73 -3.90 -34.43
CA ARG A 76 -15.23 -2.78 -33.63
C ARG A 76 -15.51 -1.47 -34.38
N CYS A 77 -16.76 -1.02 -34.43
CA CYS A 77 -17.04 0.38 -34.77
C CYS A 77 -16.70 1.23 -33.55
N ILE A 78 -15.42 1.57 -33.43
CA ILE A 78 -14.92 2.46 -32.38
C ILE A 78 -15.54 3.84 -32.64
N GLN A 79 -16.13 4.46 -31.61
CA GLN A 79 -16.51 5.89 -31.54
C GLN A 79 -17.94 6.32 -31.95
N ASN A 80 -18.83 5.46 -32.45
CA ASN A 80 -20.24 5.84 -32.61
C ASN A 80 -20.94 6.00 -31.25
N GLN A 81 -21.86 6.96 -31.15
CA GLN A 81 -22.66 7.18 -29.95
C GLN A 81 -23.65 6.02 -29.74
N VAL A 82 -23.84 5.62 -28.49
CA VAL A 82 -24.85 4.62 -28.12
C VAL A 82 -26.17 5.35 -27.86
N HIS A 83 -27.22 5.00 -28.56
CA HIS A 83 -28.57 5.52 -28.33
C HIS A 83 -29.41 4.57 -27.50
N TYR A 84 -30.38 5.12 -26.77
CA TYR A 84 -31.42 4.31 -26.13
C TYR A 84 -32.18 3.52 -27.20
N GLY A 85 -32.36 2.23 -26.96
CA GLY A 85 -32.98 1.30 -27.91
C GLY A 85 -31.98 0.56 -28.82
N ASP A 86 -30.72 1.02 -28.93
CA ASP A 86 -29.75 0.36 -29.80
C ASP A 86 -29.42 -1.06 -29.28
N PRO A 87 -29.45 -2.08 -30.17
CA PRO A 87 -29.01 -3.42 -29.80
C PRO A 87 -27.49 -3.42 -29.61
N LEU A 88 -27.05 -4.01 -28.50
CA LEU A 88 -25.66 -4.06 -28.09
C LEU A 88 -25.34 -5.38 -27.38
N VAL A 89 -24.06 -5.67 -27.29
CA VAL A 89 -23.50 -6.81 -26.55
C VAL A 89 -22.54 -6.27 -25.49
N LEU A 90 -22.75 -6.73 -24.26
CA LEU A 90 -21.91 -6.43 -23.11
C LEU A 90 -20.90 -7.56 -22.94
N VAL A 91 -19.63 -7.26 -23.20
CA VAL A 91 -18.51 -8.20 -23.07
C VAL A 91 -17.76 -7.86 -21.79
N ASN A 92 -17.67 -8.79 -20.84
CA ASN A 92 -16.98 -8.53 -19.58
C ASN A 92 -15.45 -8.57 -19.71
N GLN A 93 -14.72 -8.32 -18.62
CA GLN A 93 -13.26 -8.31 -18.59
C GLN A 93 -12.57 -9.66 -18.94
N HIS A 94 -13.32 -10.75 -19.05
CA HIS A 94 -12.83 -12.09 -19.40
C HIS A 94 -13.27 -12.52 -20.81
N ASP A 95 -13.64 -11.56 -21.66
CA ASP A 95 -14.14 -11.79 -23.03
C ASP A 95 -15.40 -12.68 -23.09
N MET A 96 -16.19 -12.69 -22.02
CA MET A 96 -17.47 -13.41 -21.94
C MET A 96 -18.65 -12.46 -22.07
N VAL A 97 -19.77 -12.96 -22.60
CA VAL A 97 -21.02 -12.22 -22.77
C VAL A 97 -22.10 -12.72 -21.84
N TRP A 98 -23.09 -11.89 -21.57
CA TRP A 98 -24.27 -12.34 -20.86
C TRP A 98 -25.02 -13.41 -21.64
N ASN A 99 -25.37 -14.47 -20.91
CA ASN A 99 -26.06 -15.61 -21.43
C ASN A 99 -27.13 -16.07 -20.44
N ASN A 100 -28.32 -16.39 -20.95
CA ASN A 100 -29.47 -16.75 -20.12
C ASN A 100 -29.71 -18.28 -19.99
N LYS A 101 -28.75 -19.10 -20.42
CA LYS A 101 -28.72 -20.57 -20.37
C LYS A 101 -27.48 -21.02 -19.59
N THR A 102 -27.52 -20.87 -18.28
CA THR A 102 -26.38 -21.07 -17.38
C THR A 102 -26.54 -22.34 -16.54
N GLY A 103 -25.64 -23.32 -16.71
CA GLY A 103 -25.58 -24.51 -15.84
C GLY A 103 -26.90 -25.30 -15.78
N GLY A 104 -27.59 -25.43 -16.92
CA GLY A 104 -28.89 -26.10 -17.02
C GLY A 104 -30.09 -25.29 -16.50
N ILE A 105 -29.88 -24.10 -15.94
CA ILE A 105 -30.97 -23.20 -15.53
C ILE A 105 -31.28 -22.23 -16.66
N THR A 106 -32.57 -22.05 -16.96
CA THR A 106 -33.04 -21.10 -17.96
C THR A 106 -33.57 -19.82 -17.33
N GLY A 107 -33.25 -18.68 -17.96
CA GLY A 107 -33.77 -17.37 -17.59
C GLY A 107 -32.92 -16.62 -16.57
N TYR A 108 -31.95 -17.30 -15.94
CA TYR A 108 -30.90 -16.67 -15.14
C TYR A 108 -29.77 -16.22 -16.04
N VAL A 109 -29.20 -15.06 -15.75
CA VAL A 109 -28.10 -14.47 -16.52
C VAL A 109 -26.77 -14.86 -15.90
N GLY A 110 -25.76 -15.12 -16.73
CA GLY A 110 -24.39 -15.36 -16.31
C GLY A 110 -23.41 -15.27 -17.49
N PRO A 111 -22.11 -15.16 -17.22
CA PRO A 111 -21.09 -14.99 -18.27
C PRO A 111 -20.82 -16.31 -19.00
N ARG A 112 -20.77 -16.27 -20.34
CA ARG A 112 -20.39 -17.39 -21.22
C ARG A 112 -19.61 -16.92 -22.46
N PRO A 113 -18.89 -17.83 -23.15
CA PRO A 113 -18.30 -17.52 -24.45
C PRO A 113 -19.36 -17.06 -25.47
N ARG A 114 -18.92 -16.29 -26.47
CA ARG A 114 -19.78 -15.84 -27.58
C ARG A 114 -20.20 -16.98 -28.50
N GLY A 115 -21.28 -16.79 -29.24
CA GLY A 115 -21.76 -17.72 -30.26
C GLY A 115 -22.43 -18.98 -29.72
N VAL A 116 -22.66 -19.07 -28.40
CA VAL A 116 -23.32 -20.22 -27.79
C VAL A 116 -24.82 -19.94 -27.59
N PRO A 117 -25.70 -20.97 -27.62
CA PRO A 117 -27.12 -20.79 -27.39
C PRO A 117 -27.40 -20.10 -26.05
N GLY A 118 -28.29 -19.10 -26.08
CA GLY A 118 -28.57 -18.25 -24.92
C GLY A 118 -27.77 -16.95 -24.85
N GLU A 119 -26.85 -16.67 -25.80
CA GLU A 119 -26.17 -15.36 -25.92
C GLU A 119 -27.20 -14.24 -26.02
N MET A 120 -27.05 -13.22 -25.18
CA MET A 120 -28.02 -12.13 -25.05
C MET A 120 -27.55 -10.88 -25.80
N PHE A 121 -28.38 -10.42 -26.71
CA PHE A 121 -28.36 -9.07 -27.26
C PHE A 121 -29.32 -8.21 -26.46
N VAL A 122 -28.84 -7.09 -25.95
CA VAL A 122 -29.61 -6.21 -25.06
C VAL A 122 -29.65 -4.79 -25.60
N CYS A 123 -30.53 -3.96 -25.07
CA CYS A 123 -30.49 -2.51 -25.30
C CYS A 123 -30.72 -1.77 -23.99
N PHE A 124 -30.19 -0.54 -23.90
CA PHE A 124 -30.52 0.38 -22.82
C PHE A 124 -31.85 1.06 -23.12
N THR A 125 -32.71 1.20 -22.12
CA THR A 125 -33.99 1.91 -22.22
C THR A 125 -34.11 2.87 -21.06
N LYS A 126 -34.31 4.16 -21.32
CA LYS A 126 -34.58 5.15 -20.27
C LYS A 126 -36.01 4.92 -19.76
N VAL A 127 -36.19 4.88 -18.45
CA VAL A 127 -37.53 4.74 -17.87
C VAL A 127 -37.89 6.01 -17.10
N PRO A 128 -39.03 6.65 -17.42
CA PRO A 128 -39.49 7.84 -16.70
C PRO A 128 -39.69 7.56 -15.22
N LEU A 129 -39.42 8.56 -14.37
CA LEU A 129 -39.59 8.47 -12.91
C LEU A 129 -41.06 8.26 -12.47
N ASN A 130 -42.03 8.54 -13.36
CA ASN A 130 -43.45 8.38 -13.10
C ASN A 130 -43.93 6.95 -13.42
N GLY A 131 -43.61 6.00 -12.54
CA GLY A 131 -44.10 4.63 -12.64
C GLY A 131 -43.83 3.85 -11.36
N GLY A 132 -44.67 4.04 -10.35
CA GLY A 132 -44.59 3.31 -9.08
C GLY A 132 -44.61 1.80 -9.28
N VAL A 133 -43.68 1.11 -8.62
CA VAL A 133 -43.57 -0.35 -8.64
C VAL A 133 -44.85 -0.94 -8.03
N GLN A 134 -45.73 -1.52 -8.85
CA GLN A 134 -46.82 -2.34 -8.34
C GLN A 134 -46.25 -3.62 -7.71
N LYS A 135 -46.24 -3.67 -6.37
CA LYS A 135 -46.07 -4.91 -5.61
C LYS A 135 -47.25 -5.83 -5.92
N LYS A 136 -47.02 -6.91 -6.69
CA LYS A 136 -48.00 -7.98 -6.86
C LYS A 136 -48.00 -8.84 -5.59
N GLU A 137 -49.01 -8.67 -4.75
CA GLU A 137 -49.23 -9.48 -3.55
C GLU A 137 -49.51 -10.96 -3.90
N LYS A 138 -49.11 -11.84 -2.97
CA LYS A 138 -49.33 -13.28 -3.00
C LYS A 138 -50.83 -13.59 -2.86
N GLY A 139 -51.43 -14.20 -3.88
CA GLY A 139 -52.75 -14.81 -3.79
C GLY A 139 -52.68 -16.28 -3.34
N ASN A 140 -53.47 -16.61 -2.31
CA ASN A 140 -53.69 -17.95 -1.75
C ASN A 140 -54.27 -18.95 -2.77
N LYS A 141 -53.95 -20.24 -2.58
CA LYS A 141 -54.66 -21.39 -3.17
C LYS A 141 -55.98 -21.63 -2.42
N VAL A 142 -57.12 -21.73 -3.13
CA VAL A 142 -58.22 -22.71 -2.91
C VAL A 142 -59.06 -22.87 -4.21
N ASP A 143 -59.12 -24.12 -4.68
CA ASP A 143 -60.14 -24.92 -5.39
C ASP A 143 -61.06 -24.48 -6.57
N LYS A 144 -61.13 -25.47 -7.50
CA LYS A 144 -62.26 -26.04 -8.27
C LYS A 144 -62.76 -25.39 -9.60
N MET A 145 -62.34 -26.07 -10.68
CA MET A 145 -63.17 -26.87 -11.62
C MET A 145 -64.08 -26.19 -12.68
N THR A 146 -63.91 -26.70 -13.91
CA THR A 146 -64.83 -26.73 -15.08
C THR A 146 -65.19 -25.43 -15.81
N SER A 147 -64.68 -25.23 -17.04
CA SER A 147 -65.33 -25.72 -18.29
C SER A 147 -64.66 -25.11 -19.53
N SER A 148 -64.74 -25.87 -20.62
CA SER A 148 -64.23 -25.59 -21.96
C SER A 148 -65.05 -24.55 -22.73
N ARG A 149 -64.39 -23.62 -23.44
CA ARG A 149 -64.85 -23.17 -24.76
C ARG A 149 -63.76 -22.47 -25.56
N SER A 150 -63.55 -22.96 -26.78
CA SER A 150 -62.79 -22.35 -27.87
C SER A 150 -63.52 -21.14 -28.46
N MET A 151 -62.80 -20.07 -28.78
CA MET A 151 -62.73 -19.48 -30.14
C MET A 151 -62.04 -18.11 -30.14
N SER A 152 -61.06 -18.01 -31.06
CA SER A 152 -60.65 -16.84 -31.84
C SER A 152 -61.07 -15.44 -31.36
N GLY A 153 -60.10 -14.72 -30.82
CA GLY A 153 -60.08 -13.26 -30.78
C GLY A 153 -58.74 -12.78 -31.30
N SER A 154 -58.74 -12.28 -32.54
CA SER A 154 -57.67 -11.46 -33.10
C SER A 154 -57.43 -10.25 -32.19
N PHE A 155 -56.23 -10.13 -31.63
CA PHE A 155 -55.74 -8.89 -31.05
C PHE A 155 -54.58 -8.36 -31.88
N SER A 156 -54.88 -7.32 -32.63
CA SER A 156 -53.94 -6.48 -33.37
C SER A 156 -53.17 -5.55 -32.42
N LEU A 157 -51.86 -5.49 -32.67
CA LEU A 157 -50.90 -4.39 -32.50
C LEU A 157 -50.69 -3.69 -31.14
N SER A 158 -49.38 -3.59 -30.85
CA SER A 158 -48.66 -2.42 -30.32
C SER A 158 -48.92 -1.99 -28.88
N GLU A 159 -48.08 -2.48 -27.97
CA GLU A 159 -47.40 -1.59 -27.03
C GLU A 159 -45.93 -1.54 -27.44
N SER A 160 -45.63 -0.68 -28.40
CA SER A 160 -44.28 -0.19 -28.61
C SER A 160 -43.89 0.53 -27.31
N PRO A 161 -42.83 0.13 -26.59
CA PRO A 161 -42.40 0.92 -25.45
C PRO A 161 -42.04 2.30 -25.99
N GLU A 162 -42.65 3.35 -25.43
CA GLU A 162 -42.29 4.73 -25.75
C GLU A 162 -40.80 4.90 -25.43
N PHE A 163 -39.96 4.78 -26.46
CA PHE A 163 -38.53 5.00 -26.34
C PHE A 163 -38.33 6.51 -26.28
N GLU A 164 -37.85 7.02 -25.14
CA GLU A 164 -37.18 8.32 -25.18
C GLU A 164 -35.98 8.19 -26.13
N SER A 165 -36.09 8.80 -27.30
CA SER A 165 -35.01 8.86 -28.28
C SER A 165 -33.94 9.81 -27.74
N GLY A 166 -32.77 9.26 -27.41
CA GLY A 166 -31.70 10.01 -26.79
C GLY A 166 -30.40 9.24 -26.79
N VAL A 167 -29.31 9.94 -26.53
CA VAL A 167 -27.97 9.37 -26.40
C VAL A 167 -27.77 8.89 -24.98
N VAL A 168 -27.23 7.68 -24.80
CA VAL A 168 -26.87 7.15 -23.48
C VAL A 168 -25.65 7.89 -22.96
N CYS A 169 -25.72 8.39 -21.73
CA CYS A 169 -24.66 9.14 -21.10
C CYS A 169 -24.18 8.48 -19.80
N PHE A 170 -22.90 8.65 -19.47
CA PHE A 170 -22.37 8.28 -18.17
C PHE A 170 -23.02 9.13 -17.07
N GLY A 171 -23.49 8.47 -16.02
CA GLY A 171 -24.29 9.06 -14.94
C GLY A 171 -25.80 8.88 -15.14
N ASP A 172 -26.26 8.34 -16.28
CA ASP A 172 -27.68 8.08 -16.48
C ASP A 172 -28.21 7.07 -15.46
N THR A 173 -29.20 7.51 -14.69
CA THR A 173 -29.97 6.69 -13.74
C THR A 173 -31.29 6.23 -14.36
N ASN A 174 -31.97 5.29 -13.70
CA ASN A 174 -33.26 4.71 -14.12
C ASN A 174 -33.23 4.06 -15.51
N VAL A 175 -32.08 3.49 -15.88
CA VAL A 175 -31.93 2.76 -17.13
C VAL A 175 -32.38 1.31 -16.93
N ALA A 176 -33.38 0.87 -17.68
CA ALA A 176 -33.70 -0.54 -17.81
C ALA A 176 -32.80 -1.17 -18.89
N ILE A 177 -32.49 -2.46 -18.72
CA ILE A 177 -31.84 -3.25 -19.76
C ILE A 177 -32.86 -4.26 -20.28
N THR A 178 -33.16 -4.16 -21.58
CA THR A 178 -34.13 -5.03 -22.25
C THR A 178 -33.37 -6.05 -23.10
N VAL A 179 -33.73 -7.32 -22.99
CA VAL A 179 -33.19 -8.37 -23.87
C VAL A 179 -33.92 -8.31 -25.20
N VAL A 180 -33.21 -7.90 -26.24
CA VAL A 180 -33.72 -7.80 -27.61
C VAL A 180 -33.86 -9.19 -28.22
N GLU A 181 -32.80 -10.00 -28.11
CA GLU A 181 -32.74 -11.37 -28.59
C GLU A 181 -31.83 -12.17 -27.65
N SER A 182 -32.15 -13.44 -27.41
CA SER A 182 -31.32 -14.31 -26.57
C SER A 182 -30.82 -15.56 -27.25
N ASN A 183 -30.85 -15.60 -28.58
CA ASN A 183 -30.42 -16.73 -29.40
C ASN A 183 -31.06 -18.05 -28.90
N ARG A 184 -32.37 -17.97 -28.65
CA ARG A 184 -33.22 -19.07 -28.15
C ARG A 184 -34.48 -19.16 -28.99
N HIS A 185 -35.01 -20.38 -29.11
CA HIS A 185 -36.31 -20.59 -29.75
C HIS A 185 -37.46 -19.90 -29.00
N SER A 186 -37.36 -19.78 -27.66
CA SER A 186 -38.43 -19.18 -26.86
C SER A 186 -38.16 -17.70 -26.58
N GLN A 187 -39.04 -16.84 -27.08
CA GLN A 187 -39.04 -15.40 -26.83
C GLN A 187 -39.49 -15.02 -25.40
N MET A 188 -39.94 -15.98 -24.58
CA MET A 188 -40.36 -15.69 -23.20
C MET A 188 -39.24 -15.15 -22.31
N TYR A 189 -37.99 -15.26 -22.78
CA TYR A 189 -36.79 -14.77 -22.11
C TYR A 189 -36.24 -13.46 -22.69
N ASN A 190 -36.94 -12.88 -23.68
CA ASN A 190 -36.62 -11.57 -24.26
C ASN A 190 -37.42 -10.50 -23.49
N LYS A 191 -37.16 -10.41 -22.17
CA LYS A 191 -37.82 -9.48 -21.25
C LYS A 191 -36.79 -8.51 -20.65
N ARG A 192 -37.27 -7.49 -19.95
CA ARG A 192 -36.41 -6.62 -19.13
C ARG A 192 -35.74 -7.42 -18.02
N LEU A 193 -34.52 -7.02 -17.66
CA LEU A 193 -33.79 -7.63 -16.57
C LEU A 193 -34.50 -7.35 -15.24
N SER A 194 -34.61 -8.39 -14.43
CA SER A 194 -35.27 -8.37 -13.13
C SER A 194 -34.38 -8.97 -12.04
N ASN A 195 -34.59 -8.52 -10.82
CA ASN A 195 -33.98 -9.06 -9.63
C ASN A 195 -34.91 -10.11 -9.01
N PHE A 196 -34.39 -11.34 -8.89
CA PHE A 196 -35.12 -12.44 -8.31
C PHE A 196 -34.30 -13.16 -7.23
N LYS A 197 -34.90 -13.33 -6.06
CA LYS A 197 -34.31 -14.08 -4.94
C LYS A 197 -35.17 -15.28 -4.59
N LYS A 198 -34.56 -16.47 -4.68
CA LYS A 198 -35.16 -17.71 -4.17
C LYS A 198 -35.13 -17.70 -2.63
N PRO A 199 -36.15 -18.25 -1.95
CA PRO A 199 -36.14 -18.40 -0.48
C PRO A 199 -34.93 -19.17 0.04
N THR A 200 -34.42 -20.12 -0.75
CA THR A 200 -33.24 -20.94 -0.43
C THR A 200 -31.91 -20.30 -0.85
N SER A 201 -31.93 -19.10 -1.43
CA SER A 201 -30.70 -18.44 -1.85
C SER A 201 -29.98 -17.81 -0.66
N HIS A 202 -28.68 -18.10 -0.56
CA HIS A 202 -27.79 -17.46 0.41
C HIS A 202 -27.32 -16.06 -0.04
N ILE A 203 -27.59 -15.64 -1.28
CA ILE A 203 -27.25 -14.31 -1.77
C ILE A 203 -28.32 -13.34 -1.29
N ILE A 204 -27.91 -12.34 -0.50
CA ILE A 204 -28.85 -11.38 0.10
C ILE A 204 -29.57 -10.56 -0.97
N GLY A 205 -28.84 -10.04 -1.95
CA GLY A 205 -29.35 -9.12 -2.97
C GLY A 205 -30.04 -9.77 -4.17
N GLY A 206 -29.95 -11.09 -4.34
CA GLY A 206 -30.64 -11.84 -5.40
C GLY A 206 -29.86 -12.00 -6.71
N TYR A 207 -30.47 -12.69 -7.68
CA TYR A 207 -29.91 -12.99 -8.99
C TYR A 207 -30.53 -12.12 -10.08
N ILE A 208 -29.80 -11.94 -11.18
CA ILE A 208 -30.30 -11.29 -12.38
C ILE A 208 -31.01 -12.32 -13.26
N CYS A 209 -32.26 -12.04 -13.62
CA CYS A 209 -33.08 -12.87 -14.48
C CYS A 209 -33.64 -12.06 -15.66
N CYS A 210 -34.09 -12.76 -16.70
CA CYS A 210 -34.70 -12.17 -17.89
C CYS A 210 -35.98 -12.91 -18.33
N ASP A 211 -36.59 -13.68 -17.44
CA ASP A 211 -37.84 -14.41 -17.68
C ASP A 211 -39.09 -13.65 -17.20
N GLY A 212 -38.91 -12.40 -16.76
CA GLY A 212 -39.97 -11.54 -16.21
C GLY A 212 -40.34 -11.86 -14.76
N LYS A 213 -39.66 -12.81 -14.09
CA LYS A 213 -39.88 -13.07 -12.66
C LYS A 213 -39.05 -12.13 -11.80
N GLY A 214 -39.64 -11.67 -10.69
CA GLY A 214 -38.98 -10.76 -9.75
C GLY A 214 -39.30 -9.30 -10.01
N THR A 215 -38.47 -8.40 -9.49
CA THR A 215 -38.68 -6.94 -9.56
C THR A 215 -37.79 -6.35 -10.65
N GLU A 216 -38.31 -5.48 -11.51
CA GLU A 216 -37.53 -4.85 -12.58
C GLU A 216 -36.29 -4.11 -12.04
N LEU A 217 -35.13 -4.30 -12.69
CA LEU A 217 -33.88 -3.66 -12.30
C LEU A 217 -33.74 -2.27 -12.94
N ARG A 218 -33.33 -1.31 -12.11
CA ARG A 218 -33.03 0.08 -12.50
C ARG A 218 -31.52 0.28 -12.37
N PHE A 219 -30.84 0.41 -13.50
CA PHE A 219 -29.40 0.57 -13.54
C PHE A 219 -29.01 2.04 -13.57
N THR A 220 -27.82 2.30 -13.04
CA THR A 220 -27.06 3.52 -13.31
C THR A 220 -25.84 3.16 -14.15
N ILE A 221 -25.62 3.91 -15.23
CA ILE A 221 -24.50 3.68 -16.15
C ILE A 221 -23.30 4.50 -15.68
N TRP A 222 -22.26 3.83 -15.17
CA TRP A 222 -21.02 4.48 -14.76
C TRP A 222 -19.91 4.22 -15.78
N PRO A 223 -18.92 5.11 -15.88
CA PRO A 223 -17.69 4.74 -16.55
C PRO A 223 -16.96 3.65 -15.76
N ALA A 224 -16.13 2.87 -16.45
CA ALA A 224 -15.18 1.97 -15.81
C ALA A 224 -14.32 2.75 -14.79
N LYS A 225 -13.90 2.08 -13.70
CA LYS A 225 -13.10 2.74 -12.66
C LYS A 225 -11.76 3.15 -13.28
N PRO A 226 -11.43 4.45 -13.38
CA PRO A 226 -10.17 4.85 -13.95
C PRO A 226 -9.03 4.39 -13.05
N LYS A 227 -8.00 3.80 -13.65
CA LYS A 227 -6.78 3.41 -12.93
C LYS A 227 -5.88 4.63 -12.82
N ILE A 228 -5.14 4.73 -11.73
CA ILE A 228 -4.09 5.74 -11.64
C ILE A 228 -2.90 5.22 -12.44
N GLU A 229 -2.66 5.84 -13.60
CA GLU A 229 -1.52 5.52 -14.45
C GLU A 229 -0.25 6.12 -13.88
N GLN A 230 -0.33 7.37 -13.39
CA GLN A 230 0.84 8.13 -12.97
C GLN A 230 0.57 8.91 -11.70
N ILE A 231 1.48 8.85 -10.73
CA ILE A 231 1.55 9.84 -9.64
C ILE A 231 2.91 10.49 -9.69
N THR A 232 2.98 11.82 -9.65
CA THR A 232 4.25 12.55 -9.67
C THR A 232 4.33 13.50 -8.47
N MET A 233 5.40 13.38 -7.67
CA MET A 233 5.65 14.23 -6.50
C MET A 233 7.15 14.44 -6.29
N LEU A 234 7.64 15.68 -6.16
CA LEU A 234 9.08 15.98 -5.94
C LEU A 234 10.03 15.15 -6.84
N ASN A 235 9.70 15.02 -8.13
CA ASN A 235 10.41 14.19 -9.11
C ASN A 235 10.33 12.65 -8.90
N LYS A 236 9.60 12.15 -7.90
CA LYS A 236 9.24 10.73 -7.76
C LYS A 236 8.02 10.43 -8.62
N LEU A 237 8.15 9.41 -9.47
CA LEU A 237 7.07 8.82 -10.26
C LEU A 237 6.57 7.54 -9.58
N ILE A 238 5.27 7.40 -9.37
CA ILE A 238 4.64 6.18 -8.83
C ILE A 238 3.67 5.64 -9.88
N THR A 239 4.08 4.55 -10.52
CA THR A 239 3.33 3.84 -11.58
C THR A 239 3.66 2.34 -11.48
N PRO A 240 2.69 1.41 -11.56
CA PRO A 240 1.25 1.61 -11.44
C PRO A 240 0.82 1.81 -9.98
N TYR A 241 -0.32 2.44 -9.74
CA TYR A 241 -0.88 2.60 -8.39
C TYR A 241 -2.24 1.92 -8.26
N ARG A 242 -2.43 1.16 -7.18
CA ARG A 242 -3.73 0.56 -6.82
C ARG A 242 -4.38 1.35 -5.69
N TYR A 243 -5.67 1.68 -5.83
CA TYR A 243 -6.44 2.32 -4.75
C TYR A 243 -6.28 1.53 -3.44
N GLY A 244 -6.07 2.23 -2.32
CA GLY A 244 -5.74 1.65 -1.03
C GLY A 244 -4.24 1.44 -0.78
N GLN A 245 -3.39 1.50 -1.81
CA GLN A 245 -1.94 1.43 -1.65
C GLN A 245 -1.43 2.67 -0.91
N LYS A 246 -0.52 2.46 0.04
CA LYS A 246 0.03 3.54 0.86
C LYS A 246 1.12 4.29 0.09
N ILE A 247 0.96 5.59 -0.05
CA ILE A 247 1.92 6.51 -0.66
C ILE A 247 2.70 7.18 0.48
N ALA A 248 4.00 6.91 0.56
CA ALA A 248 4.86 7.62 1.52
C ALA A 248 4.92 9.10 1.15
N LEU A 249 4.63 9.98 2.11
CA LEU A 249 4.74 11.42 1.89
C LEU A 249 6.18 11.88 2.16
N PRO A 250 6.94 12.32 1.15
CA PRO A 250 8.27 12.87 1.38
C PRO A 250 8.16 14.15 2.20
N LEU A 251 8.89 14.19 3.34
CA LEU A 251 8.85 15.31 4.28
C LEU A 251 9.25 16.65 3.63
N GLY A 252 10.03 16.61 2.55
CA GLY A 252 10.43 17.77 1.74
C GLY A 252 9.27 18.50 1.05
N LEU A 253 8.11 17.86 0.83
CA LEU A 253 6.92 18.53 0.26
C LEU A 253 6.39 19.62 1.20
N LEU A 254 6.75 19.54 2.49
CA LEU A 254 6.27 20.42 3.55
C LEU A 254 7.26 21.54 3.88
N GLU A 255 8.52 21.45 3.40
CA GLU A 255 9.63 22.33 3.80
C GLU A 255 9.99 23.41 2.75
N SER A 256 9.03 23.94 1.98
CA SER A 256 9.31 25.09 1.11
C SER A 256 9.55 26.36 1.95
N LYS A 257 10.82 26.80 2.01
CA LYS A 257 11.20 28.11 2.54
C LYS A 257 10.70 29.19 1.57
N ALA A 258 9.71 29.97 2.00
CA ALA A 258 9.52 31.31 1.45
C ALA A 258 10.68 32.20 1.95
N ASN A 259 11.76 32.32 1.18
CA ASN A 259 12.85 33.25 1.51
C ASN A 259 12.34 34.70 1.36
N LYS A 260 12.21 35.38 2.50
CA LYS A 260 12.03 36.83 2.59
C LYS A 260 13.40 37.52 2.58
N THR A 261 13.62 38.31 1.52
CA THR A 261 14.35 39.59 1.49
C THR A 261 15.71 39.71 2.17
N THR A 262 16.76 39.78 1.33
CA THR A 262 17.88 40.72 1.49
C THR A 262 18.20 41.38 0.15
N SER A 263 17.94 42.68 0.10
CA SER A 263 18.67 43.76 -0.59
C SER A 263 19.29 43.54 -1.98
N PHE A 264 18.65 44.20 -2.95
CA PHE A 264 19.18 44.89 -4.15
C PHE A 264 19.90 44.10 -5.27
N CYS A 265 19.26 44.24 -6.44
CA CYS A 265 19.75 44.11 -7.83
C CYS A 265 19.78 42.70 -8.45
N ASN A 266 18.87 42.53 -9.42
CA ASN A 266 18.83 41.54 -10.51
C ASN A 266 18.59 40.07 -10.15
N ALA A 267 17.37 39.58 -10.44
CA ALA A 267 17.12 38.37 -11.27
C ALA A 267 15.66 37.92 -11.15
N SER A 268 14.93 38.01 -12.26
CA SER A 268 13.58 37.49 -12.47
C SER A 268 13.60 36.06 -13.00
N VAL A 269 14.24 35.12 -12.28
CA VAL A 269 14.29 33.70 -12.70
C VAL A 269 14.37 32.80 -11.47
N ASN A 270 13.23 32.40 -10.88
CA ASN A 270 13.03 31.23 -9.98
C ASN A 270 11.72 31.36 -9.18
N ARG A 271 10.57 31.42 -9.86
CA ARG A 271 9.27 31.22 -9.16
C ARG A 271 8.56 29.94 -9.61
N ASP A 272 8.71 29.51 -10.85
CA ASP A 272 7.98 28.34 -11.37
C ASP A 272 8.57 26.98 -10.94
N SER A 273 9.89 26.91 -10.70
CA SER A 273 10.58 25.71 -10.18
C SER A 273 10.20 25.39 -8.73
N ASP A 274 10.04 26.40 -7.87
CA ASP A 274 9.61 26.24 -6.48
C ASP A 274 8.11 25.85 -6.37
N ILE A 275 7.28 26.22 -7.34
CA ILE A 275 5.83 25.91 -7.36
C ILE A 275 5.59 24.45 -7.77
N LEU A 276 6.38 23.89 -8.67
CA LEU A 276 6.31 22.47 -9.07
C LEU A 276 6.76 21.51 -7.96
N GLN A 277 7.67 21.94 -7.09
CA GLN A 277 8.16 21.13 -5.96
C GLN A 277 7.11 20.89 -4.86
N THR A 278 5.98 21.60 -4.87
CA THR A 278 4.99 21.48 -3.78
C THR A 278 3.71 20.76 -4.19
N LYS A 279 3.58 20.24 -5.41
CA LYS A 279 2.33 19.61 -5.90
C LYS A 279 2.50 18.11 -6.10
N ILE A 280 1.44 17.36 -5.83
CA ILE A 280 1.33 15.94 -6.22
C ILE A 280 0.34 15.84 -7.37
N PHE A 281 0.79 15.31 -8.50
CA PHE A 281 -0.02 15.10 -9.70
C PHE A 281 -0.48 13.65 -9.77
N PHE A 282 -1.73 13.42 -10.18
CA PHE A 282 -2.32 12.11 -10.42
C PHE A 282 -2.87 12.10 -11.85
N LYS A 283 -2.38 11.20 -12.69
CA LYS A 283 -2.91 10.96 -14.04
C LYS A 283 -3.70 9.66 -14.04
N LEU A 284 -4.93 9.72 -14.52
CA LEU A 284 -5.84 8.60 -14.61
C LEU A 284 -5.87 8.02 -16.03
N SER A 285 -6.28 6.77 -16.15
CA SER A 285 -6.36 6.04 -17.44
C SER A 285 -7.40 6.57 -18.42
N ASN A 286 -8.28 7.47 -17.97
CA ASN A 286 -9.20 8.21 -18.82
C ASN A 286 -8.63 9.56 -19.29
N GLY A 287 -7.34 9.82 -19.04
CA GLY A 287 -6.65 11.07 -19.35
C GLY A 287 -6.97 12.22 -18.38
N ALA A 288 -7.77 11.99 -17.33
CA ALA A 288 -8.06 13.01 -16.33
C ALA A 288 -6.88 13.18 -15.37
N GLU A 289 -6.70 14.41 -14.89
CA GLU A 289 -5.61 14.76 -13.98
C GLU A 289 -6.14 15.37 -12.69
N ALA A 290 -5.61 14.94 -11.56
CA ALA A 290 -5.85 15.52 -10.24
C ALA A 290 -4.55 16.12 -9.71
N VAL A 291 -4.61 17.30 -9.09
CA VAL A 291 -3.40 17.98 -8.59
C VAL A 291 -3.59 18.37 -7.14
N LEU A 292 -2.97 17.64 -6.21
CA LEU A 292 -2.98 17.95 -4.79
C LEU A 292 -1.94 19.03 -4.49
N PRO A 293 -2.35 20.27 -4.14
CA PRO A 293 -1.42 21.31 -3.77
C PRO A 293 -0.82 21.05 -2.38
N GLY A 294 0.46 21.30 -2.19
CA GLY A 294 1.14 21.12 -0.91
C GLY A 294 0.58 22.01 0.20
N THR A 295 -0.01 23.15 -0.15
CA THR A 295 -0.75 24.02 0.78
C THR A 295 -2.00 23.33 1.33
N LEU A 296 -2.77 22.66 0.47
CA LEU A 296 -3.95 21.89 0.86
C LEU A 296 -3.56 20.67 1.70
N LEU A 297 -2.48 19.98 1.30
CA LEU A 297 -1.92 18.87 2.08
C LEU A 297 -1.49 19.34 3.48
N ARG A 298 -0.79 20.48 3.58
CA ARG A 298 -0.38 21.09 4.86
C ARG A 298 -1.58 21.45 5.73
N GLN A 299 -2.62 22.04 5.16
CA GLN A 299 -3.86 22.37 5.88
C GLN A 299 -4.54 21.10 6.42
N LYS A 300 -4.66 20.06 5.60
CA LYS A 300 -5.26 18.77 6.01
C LYS A 300 -4.41 18.03 7.05
N MET A 301 -3.08 18.13 6.97
CA MET A 301 -2.18 17.60 8.00
C MET A 301 -2.34 18.32 9.34
N LEU A 302 -2.44 19.65 9.36
CA LEU A 302 -2.67 20.41 10.58
C LEU A 302 -4.02 20.06 11.24
N ALA A 303 -5.06 19.86 10.43
CA ALA A 303 -6.35 19.39 10.91
C ALA A 303 -6.28 17.95 11.48
N HIS A 304 -5.42 17.09 10.92
CA HIS A 304 -5.21 15.71 11.41
C HIS A 304 -4.43 15.63 12.73
N VAL A 305 -3.76 16.71 13.12
CA VAL A 305 -2.97 16.78 14.36
C VAL A 305 -3.77 17.34 15.54
N GLN A 306 -4.88 18.06 15.31
CA GLN A 306 -5.73 18.50 16.41
C GLN A 306 -6.51 17.31 16.99
N PRO A 307 -6.45 17.07 18.33
CA PRO A 307 -7.19 15.98 18.94
C PRO A 307 -8.69 16.23 18.78
N SER A 308 -9.37 15.33 18.08
CA SER A 308 -10.84 15.32 18.06
C SER A 308 -11.34 14.95 19.45
N GLU A 309 -11.86 15.93 20.19
CA GLU A 309 -12.60 15.71 21.43
C GLU A 309 -13.90 14.97 21.12
N HIS A 310 -13.85 13.63 21.15
CA HIS A 310 -14.88 12.69 21.62
C HIS A 310 -14.76 11.32 20.94
N ASN A 311 -14.79 10.27 21.78
CA ASN A 311 -14.98 8.85 21.47
C ASN A 311 -14.02 8.21 20.44
N GLY A 312 -12.90 7.67 20.94
CA GLY A 312 -12.37 6.31 20.65
C GLY A 312 -12.17 5.80 19.21
N LYS A 313 -12.52 6.55 18.17
CA LYS A 313 -12.23 6.25 16.77
C LYS A 313 -11.12 7.19 16.32
N LYS A 314 -10.00 6.64 15.86
CA LYS A 314 -8.96 7.41 15.16
C LYS A 314 -9.65 8.22 14.06
N SER A 315 -9.55 9.54 14.10
CA SER A 315 -10.14 10.44 13.11
C SER A 315 -9.42 10.28 11.77
N GLU A 316 -9.91 9.36 10.95
CA GLU A 316 -9.51 9.19 9.55
C GLU A 316 -9.99 10.41 8.76
N LEU A 317 -9.06 11.25 8.31
CA LEU A 317 -9.39 12.44 7.52
C LEU A 317 -9.35 12.09 6.02
N ILE A 318 -10.54 11.95 5.45
CA ILE A 318 -10.77 11.81 4.01
C ILE A 318 -10.98 13.21 3.41
N PHE A 319 -10.41 13.47 2.23
CA PHE A 319 -10.62 14.69 1.47
C PHE A 319 -10.71 14.43 -0.03
N GLU A 320 -11.36 15.34 -0.75
CA GLU A 320 -11.65 15.21 -2.18
C GLU A 320 -10.71 16.10 -3.00
N LEU A 321 -10.34 15.61 -4.19
CA LEU A 321 -9.48 16.31 -5.14
C LEU A 321 -10.16 16.34 -6.52
N PRO A 322 -10.56 17.53 -7.02
CA PRO A 322 -11.24 17.64 -8.32
C PRO A 322 -10.29 17.35 -9.47
N LEU A 323 -10.84 16.73 -10.52
CA LEU A 323 -10.13 16.46 -11.76
C LEU A 323 -10.18 17.67 -12.70
N GLN A 324 -9.05 18.06 -13.28
CA GLN A 324 -8.92 19.23 -14.16
C GLN A 324 -9.37 18.95 -15.60
N ASN A 325 -9.18 17.72 -16.08
CA ASN A 325 -9.40 17.34 -17.48
C ASN A 325 -10.41 16.20 -17.68
N GLY A 326 -11.20 15.88 -16.65
CA GLY A 326 -12.22 14.85 -16.75
C GLY A 326 -13.27 14.95 -15.64
N PRO A 327 -14.40 14.25 -15.77
CA PRO A 327 -15.45 14.26 -14.76
C PRO A 327 -15.02 13.51 -13.50
N GLY A 328 -15.40 14.04 -12.32
CA GLY A 328 -15.22 13.38 -11.03
C GLY A 328 -14.16 13.96 -10.10
N VAL A 329 -14.04 13.31 -8.94
CA VAL A 329 -13.14 13.67 -7.85
C VAL A 329 -12.38 12.41 -7.38
N LEU A 330 -11.11 12.57 -7.02
CA LEU A 330 -10.35 11.55 -6.31
C LEU A 330 -10.54 11.73 -4.80
N MET A 331 -10.80 10.64 -4.11
CA MET A 331 -10.89 10.62 -2.64
C MET A 331 -9.57 10.14 -2.07
N MET A 332 -9.07 10.87 -1.08
CA MET A 332 -7.77 10.63 -0.49
C MET A 332 -7.89 10.62 1.02
N GLN A 333 -7.20 9.68 1.65
CA GLN A 333 -7.14 9.50 3.09
C GLN A 333 -5.71 9.72 3.57
N LEU A 334 -5.56 10.54 4.61
CA LEU A 334 -4.30 10.70 5.29
C LEU A 334 -4.24 9.76 6.49
N THR A 335 -3.16 8.96 6.59
CA THR A 335 -2.95 8.00 7.67
C THR A 335 -1.53 8.11 8.24
N GLY A 336 -1.35 7.76 9.51
CA GLY A 336 -0.04 7.67 10.16
C GLY A 336 0.15 8.58 11.35
N VAL A 337 1.34 8.52 11.96
CA VAL A 337 1.73 9.36 13.09
C VAL A 337 2.61 10.49 12.57
N THR A 338 2.15 11.74 12.71
CA THR A 338 2.94 12.89 12.28
C THR A 338 4.18 13.05 13.18
N PRO A 339 5.40 13.17 12.62
CA PRO A 339 6.59 13.41 13.43
C PRO A 339 6.47 14.69 14.27
N ARG A 340 6.76 14.61 15.58
CA ARG A 340 6.68 15.76 16.51
C ARG A 340 7.51 16.97 16.02
N LYS A 341 8.66 16.72 15.38
CA LYS A 341 9.51 17.75 14.76
C LYS A 341 8.78 18.55 13.66
N ILE A 342 7.90 17.91 12.90
CA ILE A 342 7.14 18.53 11.81
C ILE A 342 5.93 19.29 12.35
N VAL A 343 5.26 18.76 13.37
CA VAL A 343 4.19 19.49 14.09
C VAL A 343 4.73 20.80 14.66
N GLY A 344 5.89 20.77 15.30
CA GLY A 344 6.55 21.97 15.85
C GLY A 344 6.93 22.99 14.77
N LYS A 345 7.54 22.56 13.65
CA LYS A 345 7.89 23.45 12.54
C LYS A 345 6.67 24.06 11.83
N LEU A 346 5.63 23.26 11.58
CA LEU A 346 4.40 23.73 10.92
C LEU A 346 3.61 24.69 11.82
N ALA A 347 3.50 24.40 13.12
CA ALA A 347 2.89 25.29 14.11
C ALA A 347 3.68 26.60 14.27
N ALA A 348 5.02 26.55 14.24
CA ALA A 348 5.88 27.74 14.28
C ALA A 348 5.76 28.60 13.01
N SER A 349 5.53 27.98 11.83
CA SER A 349 5.35 28.73 10.56
C SER A 349 3.99 29.44 10.49
N ASN A 350 2.93 28.84 11.04
CA ASN A 350 1.63 29.50 11.21
C ASN A 350 1.60 30.49 12.40
N GLY A 351 2.55 30.36 13.34
CA GLY A 351 2.70 31.22 14.51
C GLY A 351 3.29 32.61 14.22
N LYS A 352 3.69 32.93 12.98
CA LYS A 352 4.01 34.32 12.60
C LYS A 352 2.75 35.16 12.33
N GLN A 353 1.79 35.06 13.26
CA GLN A 353 0.80 36.08 13.57
C GLN A 353 0.15 35.76 14.94
N SER A 354 0.94 35.73 16.01
CA SER A 354 0.67 36.46 17.26
C SER A 354 1.79 36.20 18.26
N SER A 355 2.28 37.27 18.87
CA SER A 355 3.33 37.25 19.88
C SER A 355 2.78 36.82 21.25
N ALA A 356 3.39 35.80 21.88
CA ALA A 356 3.23 35.53 23.31
C ALA A 356 4.47 36.02 24.10
N PRO A 357 4.31 36.51 25.35
CA PRO A 357 5.35 37.26 26.05
C PRO A 357 6.38 36.37 26.76
N LYS A 358 7.64 36.83 26.82
CA LYS A 358 8.72 36.20 27.58
C LYS A 358 8.56 36.48 29.08
N VAL A 359 8.67 35.46 29.93
CA VAL A 359 8.63 35.59 31.41
C VAL A 359 10.06 35.87 31.93
N ASN A 360 10.22 36.93 32.72
CA ASN A 360 11.51 37.35 33.28
C ASN A 360 12.00 36.40 34.40
N ARG A 361 13.32 36.20 34.47
CA ARG A 361 14.05 35.31 35.41
C ARG A 361 13.64 35.48 36.89
N GLY A 362 13.31 36.70 37.32
CA GLY A 362 12.88 36.98 38.70
C GLY A 362 11.53 36.35 39.09
N LYS A 363 10.58 36.21 38.14
CA LYS A 363 9.29 35.55 38.40
C LYS A 363 9.44 34.04 38.62
N VAL A 364 10.46 33.42 38.01
CA VAL A 364 10.72 31.99 38.15
C VAL A 364 11.20 31.64 39.56
N ILE A 365 12.07 32.47 40.14
CA ILE A 365 12.56 32.29 41.51
C ILE A 365 11.41 32.46 42.51
N PHE A 366 10.57 33.47 42.32
CA PHE A 366 9.42 33.75 43.18
C PHE A 366 8.43 32.57 43.27
N TYR A 367 8.09 31.93 42.14
CA TYR A 367 7.21 30.76 42.16
C TYR A 367 7.85 29.53 42.83
N ARG A 368 9.16 29.30 42.61
CA ARG A 368 9.87 28.19 43.28
C ARG A 368 9.84 28.33 44.81
N VAL A 369 10.08 29.54 45.32
CA VAL A 369 10.04 29.81 46.77
C VAL A 369 8.64 29.56 47.31
N SER A 370 7.59 30.06 46.63
CA SER A 370 6.19 29.81 47.01
C SER A 370 5.86 28.31 47.10
N ASP A 371 6.26 27.50 46.11
CA ASP A 371 5.98 26.06 46.11
C ASP A 371 6.74 25.30 47.22
N SER A 372 7.97 25.71 47.55
CA SER A 372 8.69 25.15 48.70
C SER A 372 7.97 25.44 50.03
N PHE A 373 7.44 26.66 50.23
CA PHE A 373 6.69 26.99 51.46
C PHE A 373 5.38 26.21 51.60
N ARG A 374 4.72 25.80 50.49
CA ARG A 374 3.52 24.93 50.54
C ARG A 374 3.79 23.56 51.14
N LEU A 375 4.99 23.03 50.90
CA LEU A 375 5.40 21.69 51.35
C LEU A 375 5.77 21.65 52.83
N VAL A 376 6.07 22.80 53.46
CA VAL A 376 6.42 22.86 54.88
C VAL A 376 5.15 22.66 55.73
N PRO A 377 5.06 21.64 56.60
CA PRO A 377 3.92 21.42 57.49
C PRO A 377 3.70 22.59 58.48
N VAL A 378 2.44 22.85 58.88
CA VAL A 378 2.10 23.99 59.77
C VAL A 378 2.87 23.94 61.11
N PRO A 379 3.02 22.77 61.78
CA PRO A 379 3.76 22.70 63.04
C PRO A 379 5.24 23.08 62.89
N MET A 380 5.87 22.70 61.77
CA MET A 380 7.27 23.00 61.49
C MET A 380 7.48 24.48 61.18
N PHE A 381 6.57 25.10 60.41
CA PHE A 381 6.61 26.54 60.16
C PHE A 381 6.34 27.34 61.44
N ALA A 382 5.39 26.94 62.26
CA ALA A 382 5.10 27.61 63.54
C ALA A 382 6.30 27.58 64.48
N LEU A 383 7.02 26.45 64.57
CA LEU A 383 8.23 26.32 65.37
C LEU A 383 9.36 27.22 64.81
N LEU A 384 9.60 27.19 63.50
CA LEU A 384 10.61 28.02 62.85
C LEU A 384 10.29 29.51 63.04
N TYR A 385 9.03 29.91 62.83
CA TYR A 385 8.58 31.29 62.99
C TYR A 385 8.69 31.74 64.45
N ALA A 386 8.36 30.89 65.42
CA ALA A 386 8.57 31.19 66.84
C ALA A 386 10.06 31.45 67.15
N VAL A 387 10.97 30.62 66.64
CA VAL A 387 12.42 30.83 66.81
C VAL A 387 12.88 32.13 66.15
N VAL A 388 12.47 32.38 64.90
CA VAL A 388 12.83 33.60 64.16
C VAL A 388 12.27 34.84 64.84
N THR A 389 11.04 34.79 65.34
CA THR A 389 10.43 35.90 66.08
C THR A 389 11.14 36.13 67.40
N PHE A 390 11.55 35.08 68.13
CA PHE A 390 12.29 35.23 69.38
C PHE A 390 13.62 35.97 69.17
N TYR A 391 14.40 35.58 68.16
CA TYR A 391 15.67 36.23 67.84
C TYR A 391 15.49 37.66 67.29
N LEU A 392 14.49 37.87 66.43
CA LEU A 392 14.24 39.20 65.84
C LEU A 392 13.57 40.14 66.84
N TRP A 393 12.81 39.65 67.81
CA TRP A 393 12.18 40.44 68.86
C TRP A 393 13.22 40.97 69.86
N ASP A 394 14.22 40.16 70.19
CA ASP A 394 15.37 40.58 71.00
C ASP A 394 16.22 41.65 70.28
N ALA A 395 16.41 41.49 68.97
CA ALA A 395 17.04 42.50 68.11
C ALA A 395 16.21 43.79 67.97
N LEU A 396 14.88 43.69 67.98
CA LEU A 396 13.95 44.83 67.85
C LEU A 396 13.95 45.75 69.07
N ASN A 397 14.23 45.21 70.26
CA ASN A 397 14.31 45.99 71.49
C ASN A 397 15.66 46.69 71.68
N THR A 398 16.67 46.30 70.91
CA THR A 398 18.05 46.83 70.99
C THR A 398 18.41 47.78 69.83
N MET A 399 17.54 47.93 68.82
CA MET A 399 17.76 48.80 67.66
C MET A 399 17.15 50.21 67.87
N GLU A 400 18.00 51.24 67.80
CA GLU A 400 17.58 52.66 67.86
C GLU A 400 17.14 53.23 66.48
N ASP A 401 17.55 52.61 65.37
CA ASP A 401 17.28 53.11 64.01
C ASP A 401 15.90 52.67 63.45
N GLY A 402 15.04 53.66 63.17
CA GLY A 402 13.66 53.44 62.74
C GLY A 402 13.48 52.63 61.45
N LEU A 403 14.37 52.78 60.46
CA LEU A 403 14.22 52.12 59.15
C LEU A 403 14.50 50.60 59.20
N HIS A 404 15.51 50.18 59.96
CA HIS A 404 15.79 48.76 60.16
C HIS A 404 14.72 48.10 61.03
N ARG A 405 14.20 48.85 62.01
CA ARG A 405 13.08 48.41 62.85
C ARG A 405 11.82 48.17 62.03
N GLU A 406 11.46 49.08 61.13
CA GLU A 406 10.32 48.94 60.22
C GLU A 406 10.47 47.73 59.29
N LEU A 407 11.67 47.49 58.75
CA LEU A 407 11.93 46.33 57.90
C LEU A 407 11.77 45.01 58.66
N VAL A 408 12.26 44.93 59.90
CA VAL A 408 12.10 43.73 60.73
C VAL A 408 10.64 43.49 61.09
N VAL A 409 9.89 44.55 61.45
CA VAL A 409 8.44 44.46 61.69
C VAL A 409 7.70 44.03 60.42
N LEU A 410 8.07 44.57 59.26
CA LEU A 410 7.50 44.18 57.97
C LEU A 410 7.72 42.69 57.71
N VAL A 411 8.94 42.18 57.91
CA VAL A 411 9.25 40.75 57.73
C VAL A 411 8.46 39.88 58.72
N LEU A 412 8.37 40.29 59.98
CA LEU A 412 7.63 39.55 61.00
C LEU A 412 6.12 39.50 60.70
N VAL A 413 5.53 40.55 60.13
CA VAL A 413 4.09 40.59 59.80
C VAL A 413 3.80 39.92 58.46
N PHE A 414 4.62 40.16 57.43
CA PHE A 414 4.35 39.65 56.09
C PHE A 414 4.71 38.18 55.93
N LEU A 415 5.69 37.64 56.64
CA LEU A 415 6.08 36.23 56.54
C LEU A 415 4.95 35.24 56.92
N PRO A 416 4.22 35.40 58.04
CA PRO A 416 3.09 34.52 58.37
C PRO A 416 1.90 34.75 57.45
N VAL A 417 1.62 35.99 57.04
CA VAL A 417 0.55 36.30 56.07
C VAL A 417 0.85 35.65 54.72
N PHE A 418 2.09 35.76 54.24
CA PHE A 418 2.56 35.11 53.02
C PHE A 418 2.44 33.59 53.11
N TYR A 419 2.83 32.98 54.23
CA TYR A 419 2.70 31.54 54.43
C TYR A 419 1.24 31.07 54.41
N VAL A 420 0.33 31.78 55.09
CA VAL A 420 -1.10 31.47 55.10
C VAL A 420 -1.72 31.59 53.71
N VAL A 421 -1.40 32.65 52.96
CA VAL A 421 -1.92 32.87 51.59
C VAL A 421 -1.39 31.83 50.60
N VAL A 422 -0.17 31.34 50.80
CA VAL A 422 0.44 30.31 49.95
C VAL A 422 -0.14 28.92 50.27
N LYS A 423 -0.47 28.65 51.53
CA LYS A 423 -0.87 27.32 52.03
C LYS A 423 -2.38 27.08 52.08
N ALA A 424 -3.18 28.07 52.43
CA ALA A 424 -4.64 28.00 52.35
C ALA A 424 -5.07 28.39 50.92
N ASP A 425 -6.14 27.77 50.41
CA ASP A 425 -6.77 28.13 49.12
C ASP A 425 -7.47 29.50 49.17
N HIS A 426 -6.77 30.53 49.64
CA HIS A 426 -7.24 31.91 49.71
C HIS A 426 -7.37 32.50 48.29
N PRO A 427 -8.29 33.46 48.02
CA PRO A 427 -8.45 34.07 46.69
C PRO A 427 -7.14 34.61 46.07
N PHE A 428 -6.24 35.13 46.92
CA PHE A 428 -4.94 35.63 46.48
C PHE A 428 -3.92 34.52 46.18
N SER A 429 -4.17 33.27 46.57
CA SER A 429 -3.28 32.12 46.27
C SER A 429 -3.03 31.94 44.77
N ALA A 430 -3.98 32.35 43.93
CA ALA A 430 -3.87 32.34 42.47
C ALA A 430 -2.76 33.26 41.93
N LEU A 431 -2.42 34.35 42.63
CA LEU A 431 -1.31 35.24 42.25
C LEU A 431 0.06 34.58 42.47
N PHE A 432 0.12 33.58 43.35
CA PHE A 432 1.34 32.85 43.73
C PHE A 432 1.39 31.45 43.11
N ARG A 433 0.42 31.11 42.24
CA ARG A 433 0.49 29.92 41.40
C ARG A 433 1.12 30.31 40.07
N PRO A 434 2.12 29.55 39.56
CA PRO A 434 2.58 29.77 38.21
C PRO A 434 1.39 29.64 37.24
N PRO A 435 1.32 30.47 36.18
CA PRO A 435 0.28 30.33 35.16
C PRO A 435 0.33 28.90 34.62
N VAL A 436 -0.83 28.25 34.53
CA VAL A 436 -0.94 26.84 34.14
C VAL A 436 -0.47 26.69 32.68
N LEU A 437 0.81 26.40 32.52
CA LEU A 437 1.36 25.82 31.31
C LEU A 437 0.90 24.38 31.26
N LYS A 438 0.15 24.02 30.21
CA LYS A 438 -0.15 22.62 29.92
C LYS A 438 1.16 21.85 29.76
N PRO A 439 1.27 20.62 30.27
CA PRO A 439 2.55 20.05 30.69
C PRO A 439 3.41 19.64 29.51
N GLU A 440 4.68 20.04 29.58
CA GLU A 440 5.80 19.32 28.99
C GLU A 440 6.04 18.09 29.89
N VAL A 441 5.91 16.89 29.34
CA VAL A 441 6.26 15.64 30.03
C VAL A 441 7.67 15.27 29.61
N ASP A 442 8.63 15.62 30.45
CA ASP A 442 9.89 14.88 30.57
C ASP A 442 9.63 13.67 31.46
N ASN A 443 9.70 12.47 30.88
CA ASN A 443 10.03 11.25 31.59
C ASN A 443 11.32 10.71 31.00
N ILE A 444 12.35 10.68 31.84
CA ILE A 444 13.62 10.01 31.65
C ILE A 444 13.39 8.49 31.82
N ASP A 445 14.09 7.73 30.98
CA ASP A 445 14.35 6.28 31.01
C ASP A 445 13.16 5.29 30.84
N TYR A 446 12.93 4.91 29.58
CA TYR A 446 12.71 3.53 29.15
C TYR A 446 13.21 3.43 27.70
N GLU A 447 14.14 2.51 27.43
CA GLU A 447 14.55 2.15 26.08
C GLU A 447 13.31 1.80 25.24
N SER A 448 13.04 2.63 24.24
CA SER A 448 12.06 2.36 23.18
C SER A 448 12.58 3.05 21.93
N PRO A 449 12.66 2.34 20.78
CA PRO A 449 13.33 2.86 19.60
C PRO A 449 12.60 4.10 19.07
N PRO A 450 13.30 5.04 18.42
CA PRO A 450 12.70 6.26 17.90
C PRO A 450 11.65 5.86 16.85
N THR A 451 10.37 5.95 17.22
CA THR A 451 9.28 5.71 16.28
C THR A 451 9.26 6.85 15.29
N SER A 452 9.95 6.65 14.16
CA SER A 452 9.88 7.48 12.97
C SER A 452 8.40 7.58 12.57
N GLY A 453 7.80 8.76 12.78
CA GLY A 453 6.42 9.00 12.37
C GLY A 453 6.31 8.87 10.86
N THR A 454 5.54 7.88 10.38
CA THR A 454 5.33 7.68 8.94
C THR A 454 3.97 8.22 8.55
N LEU A 455 3.95 9.38 7.89
CA LEU A 455 2.75 9.90 7.24
C LEU A 455 2.61 9.26 5.86
N LYS A 456 1.44 8.69 5.61
CA LYS A 456 1.11 7.98 4.38
C LYS A 456 -0.21 8.50 3.83
N LEU A 457 -0.22 8.81 2.55
CA LEU A 457 -1.41 9.19 1.79
C LEU A 457 -1.97 7.95 1.10
N ILE A 458 -3.28 7.76 1.11
CA ILE A 458 -3.93 6.62 0.47
C ILE A 458 -5.00 7.21 -0.44
N VAL A 459 -4.96 6.94 -1.74
CA VAL A 459 -6.11 7.23 -2.60
C VAL A 459 -7.09 6.11 -2.40
N THR A 460 -8.25 6.42 -1.84
CA THR A 460 -9.24 5.41 -1.42
C THR A 460 -10.15 5.05 -2.57
N GLU A 461 -10.64 6.04 -3.32
CA GLU A 461 -11.60 5.81 -4.39
C GLU A 461 -11.62 6.95 -5.42
N TYR A 462 -12.24 6.68 -6.57
CA TYR A 462 -12.64 7.68 -7.55
C TYR A 462 -14.17 7.78 -7.55
N ARG A 463 -14.68 9.02 -7.50
CA ARG A 463 -16.11 9.31 -7.60
C ARG A 463 -16.40 10.11 -8.86
N PHE A 464 -17.21 9.54 -9.74
CA PHE A 464 -17.67 10.26 -10.94
C PHE A 464 -18.70 11.32 -10.54
N VAL A 465 -18.49 12.56 -11.00
CA VAL A 465 -19.40 13.69 -10.80
C VAL A 465 -19.68 14.30 -12.18
N PRO A 466 -20.93 14.23 -12.68
CA PRO A 466 -21.29 14.88 -13.93
C PRO A 466 -21.31 16.41 -13.75
N GLY A 467 -20.57 17.16 -14.58
CA GLY A 467 -20.84 18.59 -14.82
C GLY A 467 -19.85 19.66 -14.33
N PHE A 468 -18.60 19.36 -13.96
CA PHE A 468 -17.64 20.41 -13.55
C PHE A 468 -16.79 20.93 -14.72
N ALA A 469 -17.06 22.17 -15.17
CA ALA A 469 -16.15 22.96 -16.02
C ALA A 469 -16.06 24.42 -15.52
N ASN A 470 -14.82 24.81 -15.18
CA ASN A 470 -14.22 26.16 -15.04
C ASN A 470 -14.37 27.01 -13.76
N ALA A 471 -13.20 27.42 -13.24
CA ALA A 471 -12.91 28.78 -12.77
C ALA A 471 -11.59 29.28 -13.42
N ASN A 472 -11.66 30.46 -14.06
CA ASN A 472 -10.73 31.15 -14.99
C ASN A 472 -9.39 31.64 -14.36
N GLY A 473 -8.34 32.10 -15.07
CA GLY A 473 -8.08 32.25 -16.51
C GLY A 473 -6.82 33.11 -16.87
N SER A 474 -6.35 32.96 -18.13
CA SER A 474 -5.49 33.84 -18.99
C SER A 474 -4.02 34.11 -18.58
N VAL A 475 -2.99 34.15 -19.47
CA VAL A 475 -2.86 34.87 -20.75
C VAL A 475 -1.83 34.21 -21.70
N ARG A 476 -2.16 34.28 -23.00
CA ARG A 476 -1.45 34.21 -24.31
C ARG A 476 -0.01 33.68 -24.52
N ARG A 477 0.08 32.94 -25.63
CA ARG A 477 1.19 32.41 -26.46
C ARG A 477 2.22 33.44 -26.93
N THR A 478 3.47 32.97 -27.17
CA THR A 478 4.29 33.02 -28.44
C THR A 478 5.74 32.62 -28.09
N SER A 479 6.27 31.45 -28.48
CA SER A 479 6.91 31.02 -29.76
C SER A 479 8.44 31.16 -29.79
N GLN A 480 9.12 30.04 -30.16
CA GLN A 480 10.47 29.91 -30.77
C GLN A 480 11.68 30.34 -29.89
N GLU A 481 12.89 29.79 -29.95
CA GLU A 481 13.60 28.74 -30.70
C GLU A 481 14.92 28.49 -29.93
N ALA A 482 15.32 27.24 -29.73
CA ALA A 482 16.53 26.62 -30.30
C ALA A 482 17.92 27.02 -29.72
N ARG A 483 18.54 25.99 -29.09
CA ARG A 483 19.89 25.44 -29.29
C ARG A 483 21.16 26.11 -28.71
N SER A 484 21.86 25.24 -27.96
CA SER A 484 23.32 24.93 -27.96
C SER A 484 24.32 25.98 -27.48
N SER A 485 25.14 25.66 -26.46
CA SER A 485 26.46 24.99 -26.54
C SER A 485 27.28 25.22 -25.25
N ALA A 486 27.55 24.17 -24.47
CA ALA A 486 28.87 23.57 -24.17
C ALA A 486 29.94 24.43 -23.46
N SER A 487 30.38 24.02 -22.25
CA SER A 487 31.74 23.44 -21.97
C SER A 487 32.27 23.69 -20.53
N GLY A 488 32.97 22.66 -19.98
CA GLY A 488 33.97 22.71 -18.90
C GLY A 488 33.51 22.29 -17.48
N LEU A 489 33.57 21.01 -17.06
CA LEU A 489 34.67 20.29 -16.35
C LEU A 489 35.08 20.93 -14.99
N THR A 490 34.96 20.28 -13.81
CA THR A 490 35.66 19.06 -13.35
C THR A 490 35.14 18.51 -11.98
N ASN A 491 35.06 17.17 -11.90
CA ASN A 491 35.35 16.19 -10.80
C ASN A 491 34.51 16.04 -9.48
N GLU A 492 33.50 15.14 -9.51
CA GLU A 492 33.29 13.81 -8.81
C GLU A 492 33.67 13.54 -7.32
N PRO A 493 33.10 12.50 -6.60
CA PRO A 493 32.15 11.44 -7.02
C PRO A 493 30.97 11.09 -6.05
N SER A 494 29.85 10.60 -6.59
CA SER A 494 29.10 9.39 -6.16
C SER A 494 27.75 9.30 -6.89
N VAL A 495 27.82 8.85 -8.15
CA VAL A 495 26.66 8.59 -9.01
C VAL A 495 26.34 7.09 -8.95
N THR A 496 25.15 6.73 -8.46
CA THR A 496 24.56 5.40 -8.67
C THR A 496 23.91 5.35 -10.06
N SER A 497 23.99 4.18 -10.69
CA SER A 497 23.83 3.95 -12.12
C SER A 497 22.37 3.96 -12.63
N LEU A 498 21.62 5.04 -12.39
CA LEU A 498 20.32 5.25 -13.05
C LEU A 498 20.37 6.17 -14.28
N GLU A 499 21.51 6.80 -14.60
CA GLU A 499 21.60 7.73 -15.75
C GLU A 499 22.22 7.12 -17.03
N ALA A 500 22.68 5.86 -17.02
CA ALA A 500 23.51 5.36 -18.13
C ALA A 500 22.81 4.49 -19.20
N THR A 501 21.64 3.88 -18.97
CA THR A 501 21.06 2.96 -19.99
C THR A 501 19.53 3.00 -20.19
N GLY A 502 18.72 3.41 -19.21
CA GLY A 502 17.26 3.45 -19.37
C GLY A 502 16.61 2.09 -19.71
N SER A 503 17.31 0.95 -19.49
CA SER A 503 16.86 -0.38 -19.91
C SER A 503 16.80 -1.36 -18.74
N VAL A 504 15.70 -2.13 -18.66
CA VAL A 504 15.50 -3.19 -17.66
C VAL A 504 16.57 -4.29 -17.83
N PRO A 505 17.24 -4.77 -16.76
CA PRO A 505 18.23 -5.83 -16.88
C PRO A 505 17.62 -7.12 -17.44
N MET A 506 18.38 -7.83 -18.28
CA MET A 506 17.89 -8.99 -19.04
C MET A 506 17.33 -10.10 -18.14
N ARG A 507 17.90 -10.29 -16.94
CA ARG A 507 17.42 -11.25 -15.94
C ARG A 507 15.95 -11.03 -15.53
N PHE A 508 15.51 -9.77 -15.44
CA PHE A 508 14.10 -9.46 -15.15
C PHE A 508 13.21 -9.70 -16.38
N ILE A 509 13.70 -9.39 -17.58
CA ILE A 509 12.98 -9.66 -18.83
C ILE A 509 12.75 -11.17 -19.01
N LEU A 510 13.79 -11.97 -18.78
CA LEU A 510 13.71 -13.43 -18.84
C LEU A 510 12.75 -14.01 -17.80
N ALA A 511 12.80 -13.50 -16.56
CA ALA A 511 11.90 -13.95 -15.50
C ALA A 511 10.42 -13.69 -15.80
N GLU A 512 10.12 -12.64 -16.55
CA GLU A 512 8.77 -12.31 -17.02
C GLU A 512 8.49 -12.82 -18.44
N LYS A 513 9.26 -13.81 -18.91
CA LYS A 513 9.07 -14.49 -20.21
C LYS A 513 9.04 -13.53 -21.41
N GLY A 514 9.82 -12.46 -21.34
CA GLY A 514 9.92 -11.43 -22.39
C GLY A 514 8.94 -10.25 -22.22
N ASP A 515 8.06 -10.26 -21.22
CA ASP A 515 7.15 -9.15 -20.92
C ASP A 515 7.92 -7.99 -20.29
N GLN A 516 8.32 -7.03 -21.12
CA GLN A 516 9.12 -5.87 -20.70
C GLN A 516 8.40 -4.99 -19.67
N ALA A 517 7.06 -4.90 -19.72
CA ALA A 517 6.31 -4.04 -18.81
C ALA A 517 6.31 -4.63 -17.39
N LYS A 518 6.06 -5.94 -17.28
CA LYS A 518 6.17 -6.65 -15.98
C LYS A 518 7.60 -6.71 -15.49
N ALA A 519 8.57 -6.87 -16.38
CA ALA A 519 9.97 -6.87 -16.03
C ALA A 519 10.39 -5.52 -15.44
N LEU A 520 9.93 -4.42 -16.03
CA LEU A 520 10.13 -3.07 -15.50
C LEU A 520 9.46 -2.89 -14.14
N GLU A 521 8.21 -3.36 -13.98
CA GLU A 521 7.50 -3.31 -12.70
C GLU A 521 8.27 -4.04 -11.60
N ARG A 522 8.68 -5.29 -11.84
CA ARG A 522 9.46 -6.09 -10.87
C ARG A 522 10.84 -5.50 -10.59
N TYR A 523 11.49 -4.91 -11.59
CA TYR A 523 12.76 -4.21 -11.40
C TYR A 523 12.59 -2.95 -10.54
N ASN A 524 11.53 -2.16 -10.77
CA ASN A 524 11.20 -1.00 -9.95
C ASN A 524 10.87 -1.40 -8.50
N GLU A 525 10.10 -2.48 -8.30
CA GLU A 525 9.84 -3.02 -6.95
C GLU A 525 11.13 -3.47 -6.26
N THR A 526 12.06 -4.06 -7.01
CA THR A 526 13.34 -4.53 -6.46
C THR A 526 14.25 -3.35 -6.09
N THR A 527 14.34 -2.33 -6.93
CA THR A 527 15.14 -1.13 -6.63
C THR A 527 14.56 -0.32 -5.46
N GLU A 528 13.23 -0.25 -5.34
CA GLU A 528 12.59 0.35 -4.15
C GLU A 528 12.87 -0.46 -2.88
N TRP A 529 12.74 -1.79 -2.94
CA TRP A 529 13.08 -2.66 -1.82
C TRP A 529 14.56 -2.53 -1.40
N ARG A 530 15.48 -2.51 -2.37
CA ARG A 530 16.92 -2.32 -2.10
C ARG A 530 17.19 -1.01 -1.36
N ARG A 531 16.52 0.07 -1.76
CA ARG A 531 16.63 1.38 -1.09
C ARG A 531 16.04 1.35 0.31
N ASP A 532 14.86 0.76 0.48
CA ASP A 532 14.13 0.77 1.75
C ASP A 532 14.83 -0.09 2.82
N GLU A 533 15.37 -1.25 2.44
CA GLU A 533 16.13 -2.14 3.33
C GLU A 533 17.63 -1.80 3.38
N GLY A 534 18.09 -0.85 2.56
CA GLY A 534 19.49 -0.41 2.51
C GLY A 534 20.47 -1.50 2.06
N ILE A 535 20.06 -2.33 1.09
CA ILE A 535 20.77 -3.51 0.60
C ILE A 535 22.12 -3.15 -0.04
N ASP A 536 22.21 -2.04 -0.77
CA ASP A 536 23.47 -1.63 -1.45
C ASP A 536 24.61 -1.35 -0.46
N SER A 537 24.26 -0.97 0.78
CA SER A 537 25.22 -0.68 1.86
C SER A 537 25.46 -1.88 2.79
N LEU A 538 24.81 -3.02 2.53
CA LEU A 538 24.74 -4.14 3.47
C LEU A 538 26.13 -4.73 3.80
N LEU A 539 27.00 -4.86 2.81
CA LEU A 539 28.37 -5.38 2.99
C LEU A 539 29.29 -4.45 3.78
N MET A 540 28.89 -3.19 3.99
CA MET A 540 29.67 -2.19 4.73
C MET A 540 29.11 -1.95 6.14
N LYS A 541 28.07 -2.68 6.54
CA LYS A 541 27.45 -2.58 7.87
C LYS A 541 27.95 -3.72 8.76
N PRO A 542 28.24 -3.45 10.05
CA PRO A 542 28.60 -4.50 11.00
C PRO A 542 27.55 -5.60 11.07
N ASN A 543 28.00 -6.84 11.01
CA ASN A 543 27.22 -8.05 11.26
C ASN A 543 27.89 -8.84 12.40
N PRO A 544 27.68 -8.43 13.66
CA PRO A 544 28.34 -9.05 14.83
C PRO A 544 27.92 -10.52 15.04
N HIS A 545 26.79 -10.94 14.46
CA HIS A 545 26.28 -12.30 14.55
C HIS A 545 26.92 -13.27 13.55
N PHE A 546 27.76 -12.79 12.63
CA PHE A 546 28.32 -13.62 11.55
C PHE A 546 29.03 -14.88 12.07
N LYS A 547 30.00 -14.76 12.97
CA LYS A 547 30.79 -15.90 13.48
C LYS A 547 29.92 -16.95 14.17
N ILE A 548 29.04 -16.53 15.08
CA ILE A 548 28.15 -17.46 15.79
C ILE A 548 27.17 -18.16 14.84
N ILE A 549 26.71 -17.47 13.78
CA ILE A 549 25.87 -18.08 12.75
C ILE A 549 26.70 -19.12 11.96
N LYS A 550 27.92 -18.81 11.55
CA LYS A 550 28.79 -19.74 10.81
C LYS A 550 29.13 -20.99 11.62
N ASP A 551 29.37 -20.84 12.92
CA ASP A 551 29.67 -21.95 13.83
C ASP A 551 28.48 -22.89 14.06
N ASN A 552 27.26 -22.35 13.99
CA ASN A 552 26.03 -23.08 14.32
C ASN A 552 25.14 -23.39 13.11
N TYR A 553 25.45 -22.86 11.94
CA TYR A 553 24.74 -23.11 10.70
C TYR A 553 25.73 -23.27 9.55
N PRO A 554 26.16 -24.51 9.22
CA PRO A 554 27.18 -24.72 8.21
C PRO A 554 26.68 -24.36 6.81
N HIS A 555 27.26 -23.31 6.24
CA HIS A 555 27.08 -22.90 4.84
C HIS A 555 28.35 -22.21 4.36
N TYR A 556 28.71 -22.31 3.09
CA TYR A 556 29.95 -21.72 2.56
C TYR A 556 29.95 -21.64 1.03
N TYR A 557 30.72 -20.71 0.48
CA TYR A 557 31.04 -20.69 -0.95
C TYR A 557 32.27 -21.56 -1.22
N HIS A 558 32.25 -22.33 -2.31
CA HIS A 558 33.40 -23.18 -2.63
C HIS A 558 33.59 -23.36 -4.12
N LYS A 559 34.56 -22.61 -4.67
CA LYS A 559 35.01 -22.71 -6.06
C LYS A 559 33.84 -22.56 -7.05
N ARG A 560 34.03 -23.09 -8.27
CA ARG A 560 33.13 -22.87 -9.41
C ARG A 560 32.71 -24.16 -10.13
N GLY A 561 31.55 -24.09 -10.77
CA GLY A 561 31.03 -25.05 -11.72
C GLY A 561 31.79 -25.03 -13.05
N LYS A 562 31.45 -25.96 -13.94
CA LYS A 562 32.11 -26.15 -15.24
C LYS A 562 31.92 -24.98 -16.19
N ASN A 563 30.85 -24.19 -16.04
CA ASN A 563 30.63 -22.98 -16.84
C ASN A 563 30.98 -21.71 -16.06
N GLY A 564 31.75 -21.83 -14.99
CA GLY A 564 32.17 -20.70 -14.15
C GLY A 564 31.13 -20.28 -13.11
N GLU A 565 30.04 -21.02 -12.92
CA GLU A 565 29.02 -20.69 -11.92
C GLU A 565 29.61 -20.74 -10.50
N PRO A 566 29.40 -19.75 -9.62
CA PRO A 566 29.78 -19.89 -8.22
C PRO A 566 28.97 -21.01 -7.54
N VAL A 567 29.64 -21.81 -6.71
CA VAL A 567 28.99 -22.92 -5.99
C VAL A 567 28.83 -22.58 -4.51
N TYR A 568 27.61 -22.70 -4.01
CA TYR A 568 27.23 -22.50 -2.62
C TYR A 568 26.80 -23.82 -1.98
N TYR A 569 27.35 -24.15 -0.82
CA TYR A 569 27.00 -25.32 -0.04
C TYR A 569 26.28 -24.89 1.24
N GLU A 570 25.21 -25.60 1.60
CA GLU A 570 24.42 -25.32 2.80
C GLU A 570 23.95 -26.63 3.44
N LYS A 571 24.09 -26.76 4.77
CA LYS A 571 23.74 -27.96 5.53
C LYS A 571 22.62 -27.68 6.53
N PRO A 572 21.37 -27.47 6.08
CA PRO A 572 20.24 -27.17 6.95
C PRO A 572 20.02 -28.22 8.04
N GLY A 573 20.31 -29.50 7.80
CA GLY A 573 20.16 -30.55 8.82
C GLY A 573 21.18 -30.50 9.97
N LYS A 574 22.18 -29.61 9.89
CA LYS A 574 23.21 -29.42 10.92
C LYS A 574 23.04 -28.10 11.67
N ILE A 575 21.95 -27.36 11.44
CA ILE A 575 21.69 -26.10 12.14
C ILE A 575 21.43 -26.34 13.63
N ASN A 576 22.12 -25.60 14.49
CA ASN A 576 21.89 -25.61 15.93
C ASN A 576 21.02 -24.42 16.35
N LEU A 577 19.72 -24.51 16.04
CA LEU A 577 18.74 -23.46 16.39
C LEU A 577 18.70 -23.16 17.89
N LYS A 578 18.98 -24.16 18.74
CA LYS A 578 19.00 -23.98 20.19
C LYS A 578 20.15 -23.07 20.63
N ALA A 579 21.35 -23.28 20.09
CA ALA A 579 22.50 -22.43 20.40
C ALA A 579 22.30 -20.99 19.89
N LEU A 580 21.76 -20.83 18.68
CA LEU A 580 21.44 -19.51 18.11
C LEU A 580 20.43 -18.76 18.99
N LYS A 581 19.34 -19.42 19.40
CA LYS A 581 18.35 -18.82 20.31
C LYS A 581 18.91 -18.48 21.68
N ASN A 582 19.74 -19.36 22.24
CA ASN A 582 20.38 -19.13 23.55
C ASN A 582 21.33 -17.92 23.50
N ALA A 583 21.90 -17.63 22.33
CA ALA A 583 22.72 -16.44 22.11
C ALA A 583 21.89 -15.19 21.75
N GLY A 584 20.56 -15.27 21.82
CA GLY A 584 19.66 -14.15 21.57
C GLY A 584 19.35 -13.87 20.11
N LEU A 585 19.78 -14.72 19.18
CA LEU A 585 19.53 -14.51 17.76
C LEU A 585 18.09 -14.86 17.39
N THR A 586 17.52 -14.02 16.56
CA THR A 586 16.17 -14.15 16.00
C THR A 586 16.22 -14.69 14.58
N LEU A 587 15.05 -15.02 14.04
CA LEU A 587 14.91 -15.36 12.63
C LEU A 587 15.31 -14.20 11.70
N ASP A 588 15.12 -12.95 12.14
CA ASP A 588 15.50 -11.79 11.35
C ASP A 588 17.03 -11.62 11.28
N ASP A 589 17.78 -12.01 12.31
CA ASP A 589 19.26 -12.05 12.27
C ASP A 589 19.77 -13.06 11.24
N LEU A 590 19.15 -14.24 11.18
CA LEU A 590 19.47 -15.24 10.15
C LEU A 590 19.15 -14.72 8.76
N MET A 591 18.06 -13.96 8.61
CA MET A 591 17.67 -13.38 7.33
C MET A 591 18.57 -12.23 6.90
N HIS A 592 19.06 -11.44 7.85
CA HIS A 592 20.07 -10.43 7.60
C HIS A 592 21.37 -11.08 7.11
N ASN A 593 21.82 -12.15 7.77
CA ASN A 593 23.00 -12.91 7.33
C ASN A 593 22.81 -13.50 5.92
N TYR A 594 21.63 -14.07 5.62
CA TYR A 594 21.28 -14.58 4.29
C TYR A 594 21.39 -13.51 3.20
N LEU A 595 20.85 -12.32 3.46
CA LEU A 595 20.96 -11.20 2.53
C LEU A 595 22.41 -10.75 2.36
N MET A 596 23.17 -10.70 3.45
CA MET A 596 24.58 -10.30 3.44
C MET A 596 25.41 -11.25 2.57
N ILE A 597 25.31 -12.57 2.77
CA ILE A 597 26.04 -13.54 1.94
C ILE A 597 25.57 -13.51 0.48
N THR A 598 24.27 -13.27 0.25
CA THR A 598 23.72 -13.15 -1.11
C THR A 598 24.27 -11.92 -1.83
N GLU A 599 24.38 -10.78 -1.16
CA GLU A 599 25.02 -9.60 -1.73
C GLU A 599 26.52 -9.80 -1.91
N PHE A 600 27.19 -10.50 -1.00
CA PHE A 600 28.61 -10.84 -1.16
C PHE A 600 28.84 -11.68 -2.42
N LEU A 601 27.97 -12.66 -2.69
CA LEU A 601 28.00 -13.42 -3.94
C LEU A 601 27.89 -12.51 -5.16
N TRP A 602 26.88 -11.64 -5.22
CA TRP A 602 26.58 -10.88 -6.45
C TRP A 602 27.35 -9.57 -6.62
N GLN A 603 27.99 -9.07 -5.57
CA GLN A 603 28.84 -7.86 -5.63
C GLN A 603 30.33 -8.18 -5.64
N VAL A 604 30.75 -9.31 -5.06
CA VAL A 604 32.16 -9.64 -4.86
C VAL A 604 32.57 -10.88 -5.63
N ILE A 605 31.91 -12.02 -5.42
CA ILE A 605 32.30 -13.29 -6.07
C ILE A 605 31.95 -13.27 -7.56
N GLU A 606 30.75 -12.82 -7.92
CA GLU A 606 30.21 -12.87 -9.28
C GLU A 606 29.52 -11.55 -9.65
N GLN A 607 30.25 -10.72 -10.40
CA GLN A 607 29.81 -9.40 -10.81
C GLN A 607 29.13 -9.38 -12.18
N ASP A 608 29.09 -10.52 -12.90
CA ASP A 608 28.25 -10.63 -14.09
C ASP A 608 26.78 -10.81 -13.68
N ASP A 609 25.96 -9.86 -14.13
CA ASP A 609 24.55 -9.81 -13.79
C ASP A 609 23.71 -10.94 -14.41
N ASN A 610 24.22 -11.58 -15.47
CA ASN A 610 23.57 -12.70 -16.13
C ASN A 610 24.13 -14.07 -15.70
N CYS A 611 25.18 -14.09 -14.89
CA CYS A 611 25.71 -15.33 -14.35
C CYS A 611 24.75 -15.93 -13.31
N LYS A 612 24.78 -17.24 -13.20
CA LYS A 612 23.89 -18.06 -12.37
C LYS A 612 24.72 -18.87 -11.38
N GLY A 613 24.18 -19.11 -10.19
CA GLY A 613 24.82 -19.91 -9.14
C GLY A 613 24.33 -21.36 -9.11
N ILE A 614 25.17 -22.24 -8.56
CA ILE A 614 24.82 -23.61 -8.20
C ILE A 614 24.68 -23.68 -6.69
N SER A 615 23.57 -24.22 -6.19
CA SER A 615 23.36 -24.47 -4.76
C SER A 615 23.36 -25.97 -4.48
N VAL A 616 24.10 -26.39 -3.47
CA VAL A 616 24.17 -27.77 -2.98
C VAL A 616 23.63 -27.79 -1.55
N LEU A 617 22.42 -28.31 -1.40
CA LEU A 617 21.70 -28.43 -0.13
C LEU A 617 21.87 -29.85 0.42
N ASP A 618 22.66 -29.97 1.48
CA ASP A 618 22.83 -31.22 2.20
C ASP A 618 21.78 -31.33 3.31
N VAL A 619 20.78 -32.18 3.08
CA VAL A 619 19.67 -32.36 4.02
C VAL A 619 19.91 -33.50 5.02
N ASP A 620 21.13 -34.03 5.09
CA ASP A 620 21.49 -35.00 6.13
C ASP A 620 21.29 -34.41 7.53
N GLY A 621 20.55 -35.13 8.37
CA GLY A 621 20.20 -34.67 9.72
C GLY A 621 18.87 -33.93 9.83
N ILE A 622 18.18 -33.60 8.73
CA ILE A 622 16.82 -33.05 8.83
C ILE A 622 15.84 -34.17 9.23
N GLY A 623 15.07 -33.95 10.29
CA GLY A 623 13.95 -34.77 10.71
C GLY A 623 12.60 -34.28 10.16
N ILE A 624 11.57 -35.13 10.22
CA ILE A 624 10.21 -34.77 9.78
C ILE A 624 9.63 -33.61 10.61
N SER A 625 9.98 -33.53 11.91
CA SER A 625 9.55 -32.47 12.81
C SER A 625 10.15 -31.10 12.48
N ASP A 626 11.31 -31.06 11.81
CA ASP A 626 11.98 -29.81 11.43
C ASP A 626 11.30 -29.14 10.23
N PHE A 627 10.44 -29.89 9.52
CA PHE A 627 9.54 -29.38 8.49
C PHE A 627 8.22 -28.80 9.04
N ALA A 628 8.24 -28.36 10.30
CA ALA A 628 7.22 -27.54 10.92
C ALA A 628 7.88 -26.38 11.69
N GLY A 629 7.21 -25.22 11.75
CA GLY A 629 7.67 -24.07 12.54
C GLY A 629 8.71 -23.18 11.83
N GLU A 630 9.66 -22.65 12.62
CA GLU A 630 10.53 -21.51 12.23
C GLU A 630 11.50 -21.81 11.08
N ALA A 631 11.99 -23.06 10.96
CA ALA A 631 12.88 -23.43 9.84
C ALA A 631 12.16 -23.36 8.48
N VAL A 632 10.89 -23.79 8.43
CA VAL A 632 10.06 -23.65 7.23
C VAL A 632 9.72 -22.19 6.95
N GLU A 633 9.53 -21.39 8.00
CA GLU A 633 9.31 -19.95 7.87
C GLU A 633 10.53 -19.23 7.29
N TYR A 634 11.74 -19.56 7.78
CA TYR A 634 13.01 -19.09 7.22
C TYR A 634 13.12 -19.40 5.72
N VAL A 635 12.97 -20.68 5.36
CA VAL A 635 13.07 -21.12 3.96
C VAL A 635 12.03 -20.43 3.09
N ARG A 636 10.79 -20.26 3.58
CA ARG A 636 9.73 -19.53 2.85
C ARG A 636 10.09 -18.06 2.63
N LYS A 637 10.62 -17.39 3.65
CA LYS A 637 11.02 -15.98 3.57
C LYS A 637 12.21 -15.81 2.62
N ALA A 638 13.23 -16.65 2.72
CA ALA A 638 14.37 -16.68 1.80
C ALA A 638 13.94 -16.95 0.35
N ALA A 639 13.10 -17.96 0.11
CA ALA A 639 12.58 -18.28 -1.22
C ALA A 639 11.73 -17.13 -1.79
N SER A 640 10.92 -16.46 -0.97
CA SER A 640 10.13 -15.30 -1.40
C SER A 640 11.02 -14.12 -1.80
N ILE A 641 12.07 -13.82 -1.02
CA ILE A 641 13.01 -12.74 -1.31
C ILE A 641 13.81 -13.06 -2.57
N SER A 642 14.43 -14.25 -2.63
CA SER A 642 15.20 -14.70 -3.79
C SER A 642 14.35 -14.72 -5.06
N GLY A 643 13.18 -15.34 -4.96
CA GLY A 643 12.19 -15.37 -6.03
C GLY A 643 11.84 -13.97 -6.49
N LYS A 644 11.50 -13.03 -5.60
CA LYS A 644 11.07 -11.68 -6.01
C LYS A 644 12.20 -10.81 -6.55
N HIS A 645 13.33 -10.75 -5.84
CA HIS A 645 14.36 -9.71 -5.99
C HIS A 645 15.66 -10.19 -6.66
N TYR A 646 15.88 -11.50 -6.75
CA TYR A 646 17.04 -12.11 -7.40
C TYR A 646 16.62 -13.03 -8.56
N PRO A 647 15.77 -12.57 -9.51
CA PRO A 647 15.30 -13.40 -10.61
C PRO A 647 16.44 -13.94 -11.47
N GLU A 648 16.24 -15.12 -12.04
CA GLU A 648 17.15 -15.76 -13.00
C GLU A 648 18.59 -15.96 -12.51
N ARG A 649 18.83 -15.93 -11.20
CA ARG A 649 20.15 -16.16 -10.59
C ARG A 649 20.49 -17.62 -10.28
N CYS A 650 19.53 -18.54 -10.43
CA CYS A 650 19.72 -19.97 -10.14
C CYS A 650 19.99 -20.78 -11.42
N ALA A 651 21.09 -21.54 -11.44
CA ALA A 651 21.40 -22.55 -12.47
C ALA A 651 20.83 -23.91 -12.08
N TYR A 652 21.26 -24.44 -10.93
CA TYR A 652 20.87 -25.75 -10.41
C TYR A 652 20.80 -25.74 -8.89
N ILE A 653 19.86 -26.50 -8.32
CA ILE A 653 19.77 -26.78 -6.89
C ILE A 653 19.88 -28.28 -6.68
N PHE A 654 21.02 -28.74 -6.17
CA PHE A 654 21.21 -30.14 -5.80
C PHE A 654 20.74 -30.35 -4.37
N VAL A 655 19.73 -31.18 -4.16
CA VAL A 655 19.31 -31.60 -2.81
C VAL A 655 19.82 -33.02 -2.59
N ILE A 656 20.83 -33.15 -1.73
CA ILE A 656 21.62 -34.38 -1.56
C ILE A 656 21.43 -34.97 -0.16
N ASN A 657 21.82 -36.24 -0.01
CA ASN A 657 21.59 -37.02 1.22
C ASN A 657 20.11 -37.07 1.65
N VAL A 658 19.19 -37.03 0.69
CA VAL A 658 17.76 -37.04 1.01
C VAL A 658 17.32 -38.33 1.72
N PRO A 659 16.56 -38.22 2.83
CA PRO A 659 15.95 -39.38 3.46
C PRO A 659 14.84 -39.96 2.58
N SER A 660 14.47 -41.23 2.82
CA SER A 660 13.45 -41.93 2.01
C SER A 660 12.09 -41.23 2.00
N TRP A 661 11.75 -40.51 3.07
CA TRP A 661 10.49 -39.76 3.20
C TRP A 661 10.53 -38.36 2.56
N PHE A 662 11.68 -37.85 2.11
CA PHE A 662 11.82 -36.48 1.60
C PHE A 662 10.91 -36.17 0.41
N SER A 663 10.63 -37.17 -0.43
CA SER A 663 9.71 -37.04 -1.57
C SER A 663 8.29 -36.63 -1.14
N MET A 664 7.84 -37.02 0.05
CA MET A 664 6.55 -36.60 0.61
C MET A 664 6.53 -35.11 0.92
N ILE A 665 7.62 -34.59 1.49
CA ILE A 665 7.74 -33.18 1.86
C ILE A 665 7.95 -32.31 0.64
N TRP A 666 8.77 -32.75 -0.32
CA TRP A 666 8.92 -32.07 -1.61
C TRP A 666 7.56 -31.86 -2.30
N ASN A 667 6.66 -32.83 -2.23
CA ASN A 667 5.31 -32.69 -2.77
C ASN A 667 4.47 -31.60 -2.09
N THR A 668 4.73 -31.29 -0.82
CA THR A 668 4.07 -30.22 -0.05
C THR A 668 4.70 -28.85 -0.33
N VAL A 669 6.03 -28.77 -0.41
CA VAL A 669 6.74 -27.47 -0.55
C VAL A 669 6.95 -27.02 -1.99
N LYS A 670 6.89 -27.94 -2.98
CA LYS A 670 7.10 -27.60 -4.41
C LYS A 670 6.10 -26.58 -4.96
N GLY A 671 4.93 -26.42 -4.33
CA GLY A 671 3.94 -25.40 -4.71
C GLY A 671 4.29 -23.98 -4.21
N MET A 672 5.29 -23.86 -3.34
CA MET A 672 5.80 -22.60 -2.81
C MET A 672 6.99 -22.06 -3.62
N VAL A 673 7.54 -22.88 -4.52
CA VAL A 673 8.67 -22.57 -5.39
C VAL A 673 8.13 -22.34 -6.80
N ASP A 674 8.63 -21.32 -7.50
CA ASP A 674 8.19 -21.04 -8.87
C ASP A 674 8.54 -22.19 -9.82
N ASP A 675 7.79 -22.32 -10.91
CA ASP A 675 7.91 -23.46 -11.83
C ASP A 675 9.32 -23.57 -12.45
N VAL A 676 9.99 -22.44 -12.71
CA VAL A 676 11.32 -22.40 -13.33
C VAL A 676 12.39 -22.91 -12.36
N THR A 677 12.30 -22.53 -11.09
CA THR A 677 13.19 -23.04 -10.04
C THR A 677 12.92 -24.51 -9.77
N ARG A 678 11.66 -24.97 -9.79
CA ARG A 678 11.31 -26.38 -9.61
C ARG A 678 11.96 -27.30 -10.65
N GLU A 679 12.06 -26.85 -11.89
CA GLU A 679 12.72 -27.61 -12.98
C GLU A 679 14.24 -27.73 -12.81
N LYS A 680 14.85 -26.83 -12.03
CA LYS A 680 16.29 -26.79 -11.76
C LYS A 680 16.71 -27.59 -10.51
N VAL A 681 15.74 -28.14 -9.77
CA VAL A 681 15.98 -28.91 -8.54
C VAL A 681 16.26 -30.36 -8.88
N ILE A 682 17.43 -30.85 -8.47
CA ILE A 682 17.91 -32.22 -8.67
C ILE A 682 18.00 -32.89 -7.30
N ILE A 683 17.12 -33.85 -7.06
CA ILE A 683 17.08 -34.61 -5.79
C ILE A 683 17.89 -35.89 -5.95
N VAL A 684 18.93 -36.05 -5.12
CA VAL A 684 19.88 -37.15 -5.25
C VAL A 684 20.02 -37.92 -3.94
N ARG A 685 19.94 -39.24 -4.04
CA ARG A 685 20.09 -40.16 -2.91
C ARG A 685 21.23 -41.14 -3.14
N GLY A 686 22.11 -41.24 -2.15
CA GLY A 686 23.23 -42.20 -2.11
C GLY A 686 24.53 -41.61 -2.65
N LYS A 687 25.64 -41.88 -1.95
CA LYS A 687 26.95 -41.24 -2.16
C LYS A 687 27.46 -41.30 -3.61
N LYS A 688 27.38 -42.48 -4.25
CA LYS A 688 27.83 -42.64 -5.65
C LYS A 688 27.04 -41.75 -6.61
N LYS A 689 25.71 -41.71 -6.47
CA LYS A 689 24.83 -40.87 -7.31
C LYS A 689 25.03 -39.38 -7.05
N ILE A 690 25.34 -39.00 -5.80
CA ILE A 690 25.65 -37.61 -5.44
C ILE A 690 26.88 -37.15 -6.21
N LEU A 691 27.97 -37.92 -6.17
CA LEU A 691 29.18 -37.59 -6.92
C LEU A 691 28.89 -37.53 -8.42
N GLU A 692 28.19 -38.53 -8.99
CA GLU A 692 27.81 -38.54 -10.40
C GLU A 692 27.07 -37.25 -10.79
N ALA A 693 25.99 -36.91 -10.07
CA ALA A 693 25.16 -35.74 -10.35
C ALA A 693 25.92 -34.41 -10.18
N LEU A 694 26.71 -34.26 -9.11
CA LEU A 694 27.52 -33.05 -8.91
C LEU A 694 28.59 -32.93 -10.01
N SER A 695 29.24 -34.05 -10.36
CA SER A 695 30.32 -34.08 -11.36
C SER A 695 29.85 -33.76 -12.78
N GLU A 696 28.55 -33.82 -13.07
CA GLU A 696 27.99 -33.36 -14.35
C GLU A 696 28.13 -31.85 -14.53
N ARG A 697 28.11 -31.08 -13.43
CA ARG A 697 28.07 -29.61 -13.43
C ARG A 697 29.24 -28.94 -12.72
N ILE A 698 29.91 -29.65 -11.82
CA ILE A 698 31.05 -29.15 -11.03
C ILE A 698 32.28 -30.03 -11.34
N PRO A 699 33.46 -29.46 -11.63
CA PRO A 699 34.69 -30.24 -11.75
C PRO A 699 34.97 -31.06 -10.49
N ILE A 700 35.48 -32.28 -10.62
CA ILE A 700 35.68 -33.20 -9.49
C ILE A 700 36.67 -32.60 -8.46
N GLU A 701 37.67 -31.89 -8.93
CA GLU A 701 38.65 -31.11 -8.18
C GLU A 701 38.09 -29.90 -7.43
N ASN A 702 36.86 -29.50 -7.79
CA ASN A 702 36.12 -28.45 -7.11
C ASN A 702 35.05 -28.99 -6.16
N ILE A 703 34.76 -30.30 -6.18
CA ILE A 703 33.81 -30.93 -5.27
C ILE A 703 34.54 -31.31 -3.96
N PRO A 704 34.01 -30.94 -2.78
CA PRO A 704 34.56 -31.38 -1.51
C PRO A 704 34.66 -32.91 -1.37
N VAL A 705 35.70 -33.40 -0.69
CA VAL A 705 35.91 -34.83 -0.40
C VAL A 705 34.71 -35.51 0.27
N GLU A 706 33.96 -34.78 1.09
CA GLU A 706 32.74 -35.30 1.74
C GLU A 706 31.62 -35.70 0.75
N TYR A 707 31.64 -35.12 -0.46
CA TYR A 707 30.72 -35.44 -1.55
C TYR A 707 31.36 -36.32 -2.64
N GLY A 708 32.54 -36.86 -2.37
CA GLY A 708 33.26 -37.79 -3.24
C GLY A 708 34.21 -37.13 -4.25
N GLY A 709 34.41 -35.82 -4.18
CA GLY A 709 35.38 -35.10 -4.99
C GLY A 709 36.80 -35.16 -4.41
N THR A 710 37.67 -34.26 -4.88
CA THR A 710 39.08 -34.19 -4.43
C THR A 710 39.46 -32.85 -3.79
N SER A 711 38.52 -31.92 -3.64
CA SER A 711 38.79 -30.65 -2.95
C SER A 711 38.78 -30.82 -1.43
N ASP A 712 39.67 -30.09 -0.76
CA ASP A 712 39.77 -30.01 0.71
C ASP A 712 38.62 -29.24 1.41
N GLY A 713 37.71 -28.64 0.63
CA GLY A 713 36.58 -27.86 1.16
C GLY A 713 36.94 -26.43 1.58
N LYS A 714 38.13 -25.93 1.27
CA LYS A 714 38.53 -24.53 1.53
C LYS A 714 38.48 -23.70 0.25
N SER A 715 38.08 -22.44 0.38
CA SER A 715 37.98 -21.51 -0.75
C SER A 715 38.47 -20.10 -0.39
N SER A 716 39.12 -19.46 -1.35
CA SER A 716 39.54 -18.05 -1.22
C SER A 716 38.36 -17.10 -1.06
N GLU A 717 37.20 -17.47 -1.61
CA GLU A 717 35.95 -16.72 -1.51
C GLU A 717 35.45 -16.69 -0.07
N GLU A 718 35.55 -17.82 0.63
CA GLU A 718 35.16 -17.92 2.04
C GLU A 718 36.16 -17.17 2.95
N ASP A 719 37.46 -17.33 2.71
CA ASP A 719 38.50 -16.57 3.43
C ASP A 719 38.29 -15.06 3.27
N LEU A 720 37.92 -14.61 2.07
CA LEU A 720 37.61 -13.20 1.79
C LEU A 720 36.36 -12.72 2.53
N LEU A 721 35.32 -13.55 2.63
CA LEU A 721 34.11 -13.23 3.39
C LEU A 721 34.41 -13.05 4.88
N PHE A 722 35.19 -13.96 5.47
CA PHE A 722 35.61 -13.85 6.88
C PHE A 722 36.43 -12.58 7.11
N ASN A 723 37.44 -12.32 6.27
CA ASN A 723 38.26 -11.10 6.36
C ASN A 723 37.42 -9.82 6.25
N LEU A 724 36.40 -9.81 5.38
CA LEU A 724 35.49 -8.69 5.24
C LEU A 724 34.65 -8.49 6.52
N MET A 725 34.08 -9.56 7.06
CA MET A 725 33.26 -9.48 8.27
C MET A 725 34.11 -9.06 9.48
N ASP A 726 35.33 -9.58 9.62
CA ASP A 726 36.28 -9.16 10.65
C ASP A 726 36.59 -7.66 10.53
N TYR A 727 36.85 -7.17 9.31
CA TYR A 727 37.09 -5.74 9.05
C TYR A 727 35.89 -4.88 9.43
N VAL A 728 34.70 -5.20 8.94
CA VAL A 728 33.51 -4.36 9.12
C VAL A 728 33.00 -4.42 10.57
N ASN A 729 33.21 -5.53 11.28
CA ASN A 729 32.90 -5.64 12.71
C ASN A 729 33.95 -5.00 13.63
N ASN A 730 35.13 -4.66 13.10
CA ASN A 730 36.29 -4.22 13.87
C ASN A 730 36.77 -5.28 14.87
N ASP A 731 36.81 -6.54 14.43
CA ASP A 731 37.26 -7.66 15.26
C ASP A 731 38.79 -7.62 15.49
N GLU A 732 39.23 -8.25 16.58
CA GLU A 732 40.67 -8.37 16.87
C GLU A 732 41.37 -9.21 15.80
N GLY A 733 42.44 -8.67 15.20
CA GLY A 733 43.15 -9.31 14.09
C GLY A 733 42.57 -9.03 12.70
N ALA A 734 41.57 -8.17 12.59
CA ALA A 734 40.99 -7.77 11.31
C ALA A 734 42.03 -7.13 10.35
N PRO A 735 41.83 -7.26 9.03
CA PRO A 735 42.66 -6.58 8.03
C PRO A 735 42.74 -5.06 8.25
N ALA A 736 43.87 -4.44 7.93
CA ALA A 736 44.04 -2.99 8.11
C ALA A 736 43.24 -2.14 7.10
N THR A 737 42.87 -2.73 5.96
CA THR A 737 42.13 -2.08 4.87
C THR A 737 40.95 -2.94 4.45
N ASN A 738 39.96 -2.32 3.81
CA ASN A 738 38.78 -3.03 3.34
C ASN A 738 39.16 -4.04 2.23
N PRO A 739 38.96 -5.36 2.46
CA PRO A 739 39.48 -6.39 1.56
C PRO A 739 38.74 -6.45 0.21
N ILE A 740 37.56 -5.84 0.09
CA ILE A 740 36.79 -5.82 -1.17
C ILE A 740 36.84 -4.46 -1.89
N GLU A 741 37.57 -3.48 -1.35
CA GLU A 741 37.60 -2.11 -1.89
C GLU A 741 38.09 -2.08 -3.34
N GLU A 742 39.17 -2.79 -3.65
CA GLU A 742 39.67 -2.89 -5.03
C GLU A 742 38.69 -3.61 -5.97
N ILE A 743 37.98 -4.63 -5.46
CA ILE A 743 37.03 -5.44 -6.25
C ILE A 743 35.84 -4.57 -6.65
N ILE A 744 35.32 -3.79 -5.70
CA ILE A 744 34.24 -2.82 -5.96
C ILE A 744 34.74 -1.68 -6.87
N ARG A 745 35.97 -1.20 -6.68
CA ARG A 745 36.53 -0.11 -7.50
C ARG A 745 36.72 -0.51 -8.96
N LYS A 746 37.14 -1.75 -9.23
CA LYS A 746 37.37 -2.27 -10.60
C LYS A 746 36.07 -2.43 -11.39
N LYS A 747 34.96 -2.72 -10.73
CA LYS A 747 33.61 -2.78 -11.31
C LYS A 747 32.62 -2.20 -10.29
N PRO A 748 32.31 -0.89 -10.36
CA PRO A 748 31.38 -0.27 -9.42
C PRO A 748 30.02 -0.96 -9.48
N ILE A 749 29.39 -1.09 -8.30
CA ILE A 749 28.11 -1.78 -8.08
C ILE A 749 27.08 -1.29 -9.11
N LYS A 750 26.70 -2.17 -10.03
CA LYS A 750 25.65 -1.94 -11.04
C LYS A 750 24.41 -2.71 -10.63
N HIS A 751 23.52 -2.07 -9.88
CA HIS A 751 22.20 -2.60 -9.57
C HIS A 751 21.11 -1.61 -9.95
#